data_AF-A0AA88KP77-F1
#
_entry.id   AF-A0AA88KP77-F1
#
_cell.length_a   1.000
_cell.length_b   1.000
_cell.length_c   1.000
_cell.angle_alpha   90.00
_cell.angle_beta   90.00
_cell.angle_gamma   90.00
#
_symmetry.space_group_name_H-M   'P 1'
#
loop_
_entity.id
_entity.type
_entity.pdbx_description
1 polymer ?
#
loop_
_entity_poly.entity_id
_entity_poly.type
_entity_poly.pdbx_seq_one_letter_code
_entity_poly.pdbx_strand_id
1 'polypeptide(L)'
;MLQNTSTTHSESERKFVGKLISSQQQSQQYADENLKSKARSLIPVDRIHQNAQEKFKFAKERDPNSKPLLERMIIQELLNWFKGEFFKWVNNPPCDYCQSTRTQLTGGTVPNFEESANLAGMVELYSCQDCNKMTRFPRYNYVGKLLETRRGRCGEWAQCFTLCARALGYDSRFVLDWTDHVWTEVFLDGSWVHCDSCEGVLDSPLMYESGWQKKLSYVIAFSVEEVVDVTKRYTQHFYDNEFQKRRRDVGISEEFLLETLRSLNSQLQIYLPPYRATFIKKKQEKEMEELENKQKQSISEDDLKDEEKRGRISGSQEWREARGESGKQCEPGASCSVPQFAMDKSITETLESFSHVQDIITSKRNSIICLGSSKIVNDNIVLTEDKTDQVGMAVLNEEFALNEDVLISFKFLVRKASGTGADGFAFLLHSNPQNNLGMGGSGLGYEGIPNSIAIEFDTYQTVDRTRDPNSNHISIQTRYNQPNSANHDYSLCCPSHLPITIGDGLPHTCKILIQNNKLTVILDDKYLFLKDFVIDFQRILGNGGKFKIAFTGATGGLSEEHTILSWTVSYKTPKSNNEHSGKRSLSLDSYILFEQGNVSGIEKKFREFCALESSTSISEQQIQNLLNLSSWKMVDCSLAISIIKQWKFDHLFPVIDLLRLAVINNKAVAQTFSKLFIQNQKDHLLLSIFDRLKVANETNSYSYCLLTLRLLNNMFTEKLSRVYVNKFSETILEQLCENKLFSAHSNKASVRNVWITTFFNLSLLFTKELPSEEMTLRLFNIVYEFLEKECTLREDIDESCCVMALKAFMVLLKIGSTDSLKEESMLHGLALSMNLAQLLTQQLATKFSDTQTHAQLHDFIHTLMQHLE
;
A
#
# COMPACT_ATOMS: atom_id res chain seq x y z
N MET A 1 40.67 5.90 0.27
CA MET A 1 41.69 6.66 -0.49
C MET A 1 41.24 8.11 -0.78
N LEU A 2 40.70 8.85 0.21
CA LEU A 2 40.52 10.32 0.16
C LEU A 2 41.52 11.06 1.08
N GLN A 3 42.44 10.33 1.72
CA GLN A 3 43.49 10.92 2.56
C GLN A 3 44.68 11.48 1.75
N ASN A 4 44.69 11.33 0.42
CA ASN A 4 45.85 11.65 -0.42
C ASN A 4 45.58 12.73 -1.49
N THR A 5 44.71 13.72 -1.22
CA THR A 5 44.71 14.97 -2.00
C THR A 5 45.37 16.07 -1.19
N SER A 6 46.62 16.33 -1.53
CA SER A 6 47.43 17.45 -1.03
C SER A 6 46.89 18.78 -1.55
N THR A 7 45.94 19.39 -0.83
CA THR A 7 45.65 20.82 -0.87
C THR A 7 45.33 21.31 0.55
N THR A 8 45.66 22.58 0.83
CA THR A 8 45.55 23.24 2.14
C THR A 8 44.09 23.45 2.56
N HIS A 9 43.40 22.38 2.97
CA HIS A 9 42.04 22.48 3.46
C HIS A 9 41.98 23.17 4.83
N SER A 10 41.04 24.09 4.98
CA SER A 10 40.73 24.72 6.27
C SER A 10 40.28 23.67 7.30
N GLU A 11 40.29 24.01 8.59
CA GLU A 11 39.82 23.09 9.63
C GLU A 11 38.31 22.77 9.48
N SER A 12 37.52 23.75 9.05
CA SER A 12 36.09 23.58 8.76
C SER A 12 35.87 22.60 7.61
N GLU A 13 36.59 22.75 6.50
CA GLU A 13 36.54 21.84 5.35
C GLU A 13 36.88 20.41 5.75
N ARG A 14 37.95 20.21 6.53
CA ARG A 14 38.35 18.88 7.01
C ARG A 14 37.28 18.23 7.88
N LYS A 15 36.66 18.97 8.80
CA LYS A 15 35.57 18.46 9.66
C LYS A 15 34.32 18.14 8.82
N PHE A 16 33.99 18.99 7.85
CA PHE A 16 32.85 18.80 6.98
C PHE A 16 33.00 17.54 6.11
N VAL A 17 34.14 17.38 5.44
CA VAL A 17 34.47 16.19 4.65
C VAL A 17 34.51 14.93 5.52
N GLY A 18 35.07 15.02 6.73
CA GLY A 18 35.06 13.90 7.67
C GLY A 18 33.64 13.41 7.98
N LYS A 19 32.70 14.33 8.20
CA LYS A 19 31.28 14.01 8.45
C LYS A 19 30.56 13.47 7.21
N LEU A 20 30.87 13.99 6.02
CA LEU A 20 30.34 13.44 4.75
C LEU A 20 30.78 12.00 4.56
N ILE A 21 32.08 11.72 4.74
CA ILE A 21 32.64 10.37 4.53
C ILE A 21 32.07 9.39 5.56
N SER A 22 31.98 9.76 6.84
CA SER A 22 31.44 8.86 7.86
C SER A 22 29.96 8.54 7.61
N SER A 23 29.17 9.55 7.23
CA SER A 23 27.75 9.37 6.89
C SER A 23 27.56 8.52 5.63
N GLN A 24 28.43 8.68 4.63
CA GLN A 24 28.40 7.85 3.43
C GLN A 24 28.85 6.41 3.69
N GLN A 25 29.82 6.18 4.57
CA GLN A 25 30.18 4.82 5.00
C GLN A 25 29.01 4.14 5.72
N GLN A 26 28.27 4.88 6.52
CA GLN A 26 27.09 4.39 7.21
C GLN A 26 25.97 3.99 6.22
N SER A 27 25.75 4.77 5.16
CA SER A 27 24.73 4.48 4.14
C SER A 27 25.00 3.20 3.33
N GLN A 28 26.26 2.76 3.24
CA GLN A 28 26.62 1.51 2.56
C GLN A 28 26.02 0.25 3.22
N GLN A 29 25.68 0.30 4.51
CA GLN A 29 24.99 -0.81 5.19
C GLN A 29 23.65 -1.17 4.53
N TYR A 30 23.00 -0.21 3.86
CA TYR A 30 21.72 -0.44 3.18
C TYR A 30 21.84 -1.28 1.89
N ALA A 31 23.06 -1.52 1.40
CA ALA A 31 23.31 -2.40 0.27
C ALA A 31 23.28 -3.89 0.67
N ASP A 32 23.57 -4.20 1.94
CA ASP A 32 23.72 -5.57 2.46
C ASP A 32 22.40 -6.36 2.40
N GLU A 33 22.39 -7.45 1.63
CA GLU A 33 21.23 -8.33 1.48
C GLU A 33 20.88 -9.12 2.75
N ASN A 34 21.85 -9.44 3.60
CA ASN A 34 21.58 -10.12 4.87
C ASN A 34 20.83 -9.20 5.82
N LEU A 35 21.23 -7.93 5.90
CA LEU A 35 20.54 -6.90 6.68
C LEU A 35 19.13 -6.63 6.14
N LYS A 36 18.98 -6.52 4.81
CA LYS A 36 17.66 -6.38 4.17
C LYS A 36 16.77 -7.59 4.43
N SER A 37 17.31 -8.81 4.37
CA SER A 37 16.58 -10.04 4.67
C SER A 37 16.11 -10.08 6.14
N LYS A 38 17.00 -9.72 7.08
CA LYS A 38 16.66 -9.61 8.51
C LYS A 38 15.60 -8.53 8.76
N ALA A 39 15.65 -7.40 8.06
CA ALA A 39 14.60 -6.38 8.16
C ALA A 39 13.26 -6.91 7.60
N ARG A 40 13.25 -7.52 6.40
CA ARG A 40 12.03 -8.10 5.78
C ARG A 40 11.34 -9.13 6.66
N SER A 41 12.09 -9.96 7.40
CA SER A 41 11.49 -10.97 8.30
C SER A 41 10.80 -10.37 9.53
N LEU A 42 11.11 -9.11 9.87
CA LEU A 42 10.51 -8.39 10.99
C LEU A 42 9.34 -7.50 10.57
N ILE A 43 9.35 -7.02 9.32
CA ILE A 43 8.30 -6.15 8.79
C ILE A 43 7.05 -7.00 8.49
N PRO A 44 5.85 -6.61 8.97
CA PRO A 44 4.59 -7.28 8.63
C PRO A 44 4.13 -6.86 7.23
N VAL A 45 4.88 -7.27 6.21
CA VAL A 45 4.72 -6.83 4.81
C VAL A 45 3.28 -7.06 4.32
N ASP A 46 2.72 -8.25 4.54
CA ASP A 46 1.36 -8.58 4.09
C ASP A 46 0.31 -7.62 4.68
N ARG A 47 0.43 -7.26 5.97
CA ARG A 47 -0.48 -6.32 6.65
C ARG A 47 -0.33 -4.89 6.13
N ILE A 48 0.91 -4.40 6.00
CA ILE A 48 1.21 -3.06 5.46
C ILE A 48 0.65 -2.92 4.04
N HIS A 49 0.89 -3.92 3.18
CA HIS A 49 0.39 -3.89 1.81
C HIS A 49 -1.14 -3.97 1.74
N GLN A 50 -1.77 -4.78 2.60
CA GLN A 50 -3.23 -4.87 2.66
C GLN A 50 -3.84 -3.51 3.03
N ASN A 51 -3.38 -2.91 4.14
CA ASN A 51 -3.85 -1.60 4.59
C ASN A 51 -3.65 -0.51 3.51
N ALA A 52 -2.47 -0.50 2.88
CA ALA A 52 -2.18 0.46 1.81
C ALA A 52 -3.07 0.25 0.58
N GLN A 53 -3.37 -0.99 0.20
CA GLN A 53 -4.29 -1.29 -0.90
C GLN A 53 -5.72 -0.88 -0.59
N GLU A 54 -6.16 -1.03 0.65
CA GLU A 54 -7.47 -0.57 1.10
C GLU A 54 -7.57 0.95 1.04
N LYS A 55 -6.55 1.67 1.55
CA LYS A 55 -6.45 3.13 1.42
C LYS A 55 -6.39 3.60 -0.03
N PHE A 56 -5.72 2.85 -0.91
CA PHE A 56 -5.61 3.19 -2.33
C PHE A 56 -6.96 3.08 -3.02
N LYS A 57 -7.67 1.98 -2.77
CA LYS A 57 -9.03 1.80 -3.28
C LYS A 57 -9.93 2.91 -2.77
N PHE A 58 -9.87 3.21 -1.47
CA PHE A 58 -10.66 4.27 -0.86
C PHE A 58 -10.40 5.64 -1.50
N ALA A 59 -9.13 6.01 -1.74
CA ALA A 59 -8.79 7.28 -2.39
C ALA A 59 -9.32 7.36 -3.84
N LYS A 60 -9.16 6.27 -4.62
CA LYS A 60 -9.71 6.17 -5.99
C LYS A 60 -11.25 6.20 -6.02
N GLU A 61 -11.90 5.64 -5.00
CA GLU A 61 -13.36 5.65 -4.88
C GLU A 61 -13.90 7.01 -4.45
N ARG A 62 -13.16 7.75 -3.61
CA ARG A 62 -13.51 9.10 -3.15
C ARG A 62 -13.36 10.15 -4.26
N ASP A 63 -12.31 10.03 -5.06
CA ASP A 63 -12.08 10.87 -6.24
C ASP A 63 -11.55 9.99 -7.39
N PRO A 64 -12.41 9.59 -8.34
CA PRO A 64 -12.00 8.78 -9.49
C PRO A 64 -10.90 9.43 -10.34
N ASN A 65 -10.85 10.77 -10.35
CA ASN A 65 -9.85 11.55 -11.09
C ASN A 65 -8.54 11.71 -10.31
N SER A 66 -8.55 11.47 -8.99
CA SER A 66 -7.31 11.45 -8.21
C SER A 66 -6.38 10.36 -8.75
N LYS A 67 -5.08 10.67 -8.79
CA LYS A 67 -4.01 9.70 -9.12
C LYS A 67 -3.25 9.35 -7.83
N PRO A 68 -3.90 8.68 -6.84
CA PRO A 68 -3.20 8.30 -5.62
C PRO A 68 -2.12 7.29 -6.00
N LEU A 69 -0.97 7.35 -5.33
CA LEU A 69 0.11 6.39 -5.53
C LEU A 69 0.04 5.33 -4.43
N LEU A 70 -0.07 4.06 -4.81
CA LEU A 70 -0.13 2.95 -3.84
C LEU A 70 1.13 2.89 -2.99
N GLU A 71 2.28 3.15 -3.61
CA GLU A 71 3.59 3.16 -2.99
C GLU A 71 3.69 4.24 -1.89
N ARG A 72 3.05 5.40 -2.08
CA ARG A 72 2.98 6.42 -1.00
C ARG A 72 2.23 5.90 0.21
N MET A 73 1.17 5.14 0.01
CA MET A 73 0.40 4.54 1.10
C MET A 73 1.15 3.40 1.78
N ILE A 74 1.92 2.61 1.03
CA ILE A 74 2.81 1.59 1.59
C ILE A 74 3.84 2.23 2.51
N ILE A 75 4.49 3.30 2.07
CA ILE A 75 5.49 4.01 2.90
C ILE A 75 4.84 4.67 4.11
N GLN A 76 3.64 5.24 3.98
CA GLN A 76 2.90 5.79 5.13
C GLN A 76 2.54 4.69 6.15
N GLU A 77 2.08 3.52 5.69
CA GLU A 77 1.81 2.39 6.59
C GLU A 77 3.08 1.83 7.24
N LEU A 78 4.21 1.85 6.52
CA LEU A 78 5.51 1.51 7.08
C LEU A 78 5.92 2.49 8.18
N LEU A 79 5.73 3.80 7.99
CA LEU A 79 5.98 4.83 9.01
C LEU A 79 5.09 4.59 10.25
N ASN A 80 3.80 4.32 10.04
CA ASN A 80 2.84 4.07 11.11
C ASN A 80 3.23 2.85 11.94
N TRP A 81 3.55 1.72 11.29
CA TRP A 81 4.02 0.52 11.97
C TRP A 81 5.35 0.76 12.70
N PHE A 82 6.30 1.43 12.04
CA PHE A 82 7.62 1.66 12.61
C PHE A 82 7.54 2.46 13.91
N LYS A 83 6.74 3.53 13.91
CA LYS A 83 6.54 4.41 15.07
C LYS A 83 5.61 3.83 16.12
N GLY A 84 4.51 3.21 15.70
CA GLY A 84 3.45 2.73 16.60
C GLY A 84 3.76 1.41 17.28
N GLU A 85 4.51 0.53 16.62
CA GLU A 85 4.68 -0.86 17.07
C GLU A 85 6.16 -1.29 17.18
N PHE A 86 7.00 -0.90 16.22
CA PHE A 86 8.31 -1.51 16.07
C PHE A 86 9.40 -0.84 16.92
N PHE A 87 9.53 0.48 16.84
CA PHE A 87 10.68 1.23 17.38
C PHE A 87 10.25 2.21 18.48
N LYS A 88 11.03 2.30 19.56
CA LYS A 88 10.69 3.08 20.76
C LYS A 88 11.61 4.26 20.98
N TRP A 89 11.04 5.40 21.36
CA TRP A 89 11.79 6.59 21.69
C TRP A 89 12.42 6.48 23.09
N VAL A 90 13.67 6.90 23.23
CA VAL A 90 14.38 6.88 24.51
C VAL A 90 14.90 8.27 24.85
N ASN A 91 14.25 8.93 25.81
CA ASN A 91 14.81 10.11 26.49
C ASN A 91 15.88 9.65 27.48
N ASN A 92 15.44 8.94 28.52
CA ASN A 92 16.29 8.26 29.50
C ASN A 92 15.98 6.75 29.46
N PRO A 93 16.99 5.87 29.42
CA PRO A 93 16.77 4.43 29.43
C PRO A 93 16.23 3.97 30.79
N PRO A 94 15.28 3.01 30.84
CA PRO A 94 14.92 2.38 32.11
C PRO A 94 16.12 1.66 32.71
N CYS A 95 16.16 1.52 34.04
CA CYS A 95 17.28 0.90 34.72
C CYS A 95 17.42 -0.58 34.35
N ASP A 96 18.61 -1.01 33.92
CA ASP A 96 18.89 -2.40 33.53
C ASP A 96 18.64 -3.41 34.68
N TYR A 97 18.69 -2.97 35.94
CA TYR A 97 18.63 -3.85 37.10
C TYR A 97 17.28 -3.88 37.82
N CYS A 98 16.53 -2.77 37.81
CA CYS A 98 15.23 -2.68 38.50
C CYS A 98 14.09 -2.16 37.62
N GLN A 99 14.35 -1.86 36.35
CA GLN A 99 13.38 -1.34 35.37
C GLN A 99 12.72 0.00 35.72
N SER A 100 13.17 0.66 36.79
CA SER A 100 12.72 2.02 37.12
C SER A 100 13.02 2.98 35.98
N THR A 101 12.06 3.84 35.66
CA THR A 101 12.19 4.94 34.69
C THR A 101 12.85 6.17 35.30
N ARG A 102 13.11 6.18 36.62
CA ARG A 102 13.79 7.27 37.34
C ARG A 102 15.31 7.14 37.21
N THR A 103 15.79 7.29 35.98
CA THR A 103 17.22 7.34 35.67
C THR A 103 17.62 8.74 35.26
N GLN A 104 18.83 9.16 35.66
CA GLN A 104 19.40 10.46 35.33
C GLN A 104 20.75 10.30 34.66
N LEU A 105 21.00 11.10 33.62
CA LEU A 105 22.28 11.11 32.91
C LEU A 105 23.38 11.61 33.85
N THR A 106 24.44 10.82 34.01
CA THR A 106 25.62 11.19 34.82
C THR A 106 26.84 11.52 33.99
N GLY A 107 26.85 11.16 32.70
CA GLY A 107 27.96 11.42 31.80
C GLY A 107 28.05 10.42 30.65
N GLY A 108 29.17 10.41 29.95
CA GLY A 108 29.46 9.46 28.87
C GLY A 108 30.74 8.67 29.13
N THR A 109 30.86 7.50 28.49
CA THR A 109 32.06 6.67 28.51
C THR A 109 32.32 6.08 27.13
N VAL A 110 33.52 5.52 26.95
CA VAL A 110 33.90 4.83 25.71
C VAL A 110 33.14 3.50 25.58
N PRO A 111 32.79 3.10 24.35
CA PRO A 111 32.22 1.77 24.08
C PRO A 111 33.15 0.66 24.55
N ASN A 112 32.57 -0.40 25.11
CA ASN A 112 33.27 -1.66 25.34
C ASN A 112 33.46 -2.43 24.01
N PHE A 113 34.11 -3.60 24.06
CA PHE A 113 34.39 -4.41 22.86
C PHE A 113 33.13 -4.77 22.06
N GLU A 114 32.07 -5.22 22.73
CA GLU A 114 30.81 -5.60 22.07
C GLU A 114 30.08 -4.37 21.50
N GLU A 115 30.08 -3.26 22.25
CA GLU A 115 29.43 -2.02 21.83
C GLU A 115 30.14 -1.42 20.61
N SER A 116 31.48 -1.44 20.62
CA SER A 116 32.32 -0.99 19.51
C SER A 116 32.14 -1.86 18.26
N ALA A 117 32.00 -3.19 18.43
CA ALA A 117 31.71 -4.11 17.33
C ALA A 117 30.36 -3.80 16.63
N ASN A 118 29.41 -3.18 17.35
CA ASN A 118 28.13 -2.72 16.81
C ASN A 118 28.15 -1.22 16.43
N LEU A 119 29.34 -0.68 16.17
CA LEU A 119 29.57 0.70 15.73
C LEU A 119 28.99 1.74 16.69
N ALA A 120 28.97 1.49 18.00
CA ALA A 120 28.62 2.51 18.97
C ALA A 120 29.69 3.62 18.97
N GLY A 121 29.28 4.88 18.76
CA GLY A 121 30.21 6.02 18.78
C GLY A 121 30.50 6.52 20.20
N MET A 122 29.51 6.41 21.09
CA MET A 122 29.58 6.80 22.49
C MET A 122 28.59 6.00 23.32
N VAL A 123 28.81 5.96 24.65
CA VAL A 123 27.89 5.33 25.60
C VAL A 123 27.49 6.35 26.65
N GLU A 124 26.19 6.61 26.76
CA GLU A 124 25.63 7.44 27.82
C GLU A 124 25.45 6.60 29.09
N LEU A 125 25.81 7.16 30.25
CA LEU A 125 25.70 6.52 31.55
C LEU A 125 24.58 7.15 32.37
N TYR A 126 23.72 6.30 32.89
CA TYR A 126 22.53 6.71 33.64
C TYR A 126 22.51 6.10 35.04
N SER A 127 22.42 6.94 36.07
CA SER A 127 22.27 6.49 37.45
C SER A 127 20.80 6.35 37.81
N CYS A 128 20.42 5.18 38.34
CA CYS A 128 19.07 4.93 38.82
C CYS A 128 18.87 5.48 40.24
N GLN A 129 17.86 6.31 40.43
CA GLN A 129 17.54 6.91 41.73
C GLN A 129 16.99 5.90 42.76
N ASP A 130 16.58 4.71 42.31
CA ASP A 130 15.92 3.72 43.16
C ASP A 130 16.86 2.63 43.65
N CYS A 131 17.81 2.20 42.81
CA CYS A 131 18.78 1.15 43.17
C CYS A 131 20.24 1.60 43.13
N ASN A 132 20.51 2.87 42.78
CA ASN A 132 21.85 3.46 42.67
C ASN A 132 22.80 2.73 41.70
N LYS A 133 22.28 1.87 40.82
CA LYS A 133 23.07 1.18 39.80
C LYS A 133 23.13 1.97 38.49
N MET A 134 24.24 1.77 37.77
CA MET A 134 24.54 2.43 36.52
C MET A 134 24.05 1.64 35.31
N THR A 135 23.18 2.24 34.51
CA THR A 135 22.67 1.74 33.22
C THR A 135 23.48 2.32 32.08
N ARG A 136 23.82 1.49 31.09
CA ARG A 136 24.57 1.92 29.89
C ARG A 136 23.60 2.09 28.72
N PHE A 137 23.75 3.18 27.98
CA PHE A 137 23.00 3.40 26.76
C PHE A 137 23.94 3.70 25.58
N PRO A 138 24.39 2.65 24.88
CA PRO A 138 25.24 2.80 23.69
C PRO A 138 24.47 3.39 22.52
N ARG A 139 25.05 4.40 21.86
CA ARG A 139 24.51 5.03 20.64
C ARG A 139 25.01 4.26 19.41
N TYR A 140 24.30 3.18 19.08
CA TYR A 140 24.66 2.25 18.00
C TYR A 140 24.46 2.84 16.60
N ASN A 141 25.39 2.56 15.69
CA ASN A 141 25.29 2.90 14.26
C ASN A 141 25.22 1.67 13.34
N TYR A 142 25.40 0.47 13.88
CA TYR A 142 25.19 -0.76 13.11
C TYR A 142 23.69 -1.05 13.03
N VAL A 143 23.11 -0.94 11.83
CA VAL A 143 21.66 -1.07 11.63
C VAL A 143 21.12 -2.45 12.00
N GLY A 144 21.96 -3.48 11.87
CA GLY A 144 21.64 -4.85 12.30
C GLY A 144 21.39 -4.96 13.80
N LYS A 145 22.06 -4.13 14.61
CA LYS A 145 21.84 -4.03 16.06
C LYS A 145 20.59 -3.23 16.39
N LEU A 146 20.28 -2.20 15.61
CA LEU A 146 19.07 -1.40 15.78
C LEU A 146 17.78 -2.21 15.56
N LEU A 147 17.80 -3.19 14.64
CA LEU A 147 16.69 -4.15 14.46
C LEU A 147 16.43 -5.03 15.71
N GLU A 148 17.45 -5.20 16.56
CA GLU A 148 17.36 -5.95 17.81
C GLU A 148 16.94 -5.06 18.98
N THR A 149 17.62 -3.92 19.16
CA THR A 149 17.37 -3.03 20.30
C THR A 149 16.04 -2.29 20.18
N ARG A 150 15.61 -2.00 18.95
CA ARG A 150 14.32 -1.37 18.61
C ARG A 150 14.04 -0.10 19.40
N ARG A 151 15.08 0.65 19.73
CA ARG A 151 14.97 1.85 20.54
C ARG A 151 16.11 2.83 20.29
N GLY A 152 15.83 4.12 20.46
CA GLY A 152 16.83 5.17 20.29
C GLY A 152 16.22 6.56 20.16
N ARG A 153 16.98 7.47 19.55
CA ARG A 153 16.55 8.84 19.20
C ARG A 153 16.60 8.99 17.67
N CYS A 154 16.43 10.21 17.15
CA CYS A 154 16.33 10.45 15.70
C CYS A 154 17.42 9.75 14.86
N GLY A 155 18.67 9.75 15.34
CA GLY A 155 19.79 9.00 14.76
C GLY A 155 19.48 7.53 14.48
N GLU A 156 19.10 6.77 15.51
CA GLU A 156 18.79 5.36 15.40
C GLU A 156 17.49 5.08 14.62
N TRP A 157 16.49 5.95 14.81
CA TRP A 157 15.20 5.85 14.13
C TRP A 157 15.35 5.98 12.62
N ALA A 158 15.97 7.06 12.14
CA ALA A 158 16.14 7.32 10.71
C ALA A 158 17.01 6.25 10.03
N GLN A 159 18.08 5.80 10.68
CA GLN A 159 18.93 4.73 10.14
C GLN A 159 18.18 3.42 9.98
N CYS A 160 17.49 2.96 11.03
CA CYS A 160 16.78 1.70 11.00
C CYS A 160 15.58 1.76 10.03
N PHE A 161 14.87 2.89 9.97
CA PHE A 161 13.78 3.08 9.01
C PHE A 161 14.28 3.10 7.56
N THR A 162 15.42 3.75 7.28
CA THR A 162 16.02 3.77 5.93
C THR A 162 16.34 2.34 5.46
N LEU A 163 16.87 1.48 6.35
CA LEU A 163 17.05 0.06 6.03
C LEU A 163 15.72 -0.64 5.73
N CYS A 164 14.65 -0.36 6.50
CA CYS A 164 13.33 -0.97 6.28
C CYS A 164 12.75 -0.60 4.91
N ALA A 165 12.83 0.68 4.51
CA ALA A 165 12.38 1.13 3.19
C ALA A 165 13.20 0.46 2.06
N ARG A 166 14.52 0.38 2.21
CA ARG A 166 15.42 -0.33 1.28
C ARG A 166 15.12 -1.83 1.20
N ALA A 167 14.75 -2.45 2.32
CA ALA A 167 14.44 -3.87 2.41
C ALA A 167 13.16 -4.24 1.64
N LEU A 168 12.19 -3.30 1.53
CA LEU A 168 10.99 -3.42 0.69
C LEU A 168 11.24 -3.10 -0.79
N GLY A 169 12.47 -2.72 -1.16
CA GLY A 169 12.88 -2.50 -2.54
C GLY A 169 12.79 -1.05 -3.03
N TYR A 170 12.48 -0.09 -2.15
CA TYR A 170 12.47 1.33 -2.52
C TYR A 170 13.88 1.90 -2.54
N ASP A 171 14.17 2.80 -3.47
CA ASP A 171 15.36 3.64 -3.40
C ASP A 171 15.18 4.62 -2.23
N SER A 172 16.16 4.68 -1.34
CA SER A 172 16.07 5.50 -0.13
C SER A 172 17.40 6.16 0.20
N ARG A 173 17.33 7.39 0.72
CA ARG A 173 18.46 8.16 1.22
C ARG A 173 18.30 8.39 2.72
N PHE A 174 19.40 8.28 3.45
CA PHE A 174 19.52 8.83 4.79
C PHE A 174 19.85 10.32 4.67
N VAL A 175 19.10 11.19 5.33
CA VAL A 175 19.26 12.64 5.22
C VAL A 175 19.75 13.22 6.52
N LEU A 176 20.80 14.04 6.43
CA LEU A 176 21.44 14.69 7.57
C LEU A 176 21.32 16.21 7.44
N ASP A 177 20.70 16.80 8.46
CA ASP A 177 20.70 18.23 8.71
C ASP A 177 21.83 18.60 9.68
N TRP A 178 22.62 19.61 9.31
CA TRP A 178 23.76 20.09 10.11
C TRP A 178 23.35 20.68 11.46
N THR A 179 22.07 20.99 11.66
CA THR A 179 21.50 21.49 12.91
C THR A 179 20.95 20.36 13.82
N ASP A 180 21.57 19.18 13.73
CA ASP A 180 21.36 18.04 14.63
C ASP A 180 19.97 17.39 14.50
N HIS A 181 19.60 17.04 13.27
CA HIS A 181 18.45 16.16 12.99
C HIS A 181 18.72 15.29 11.76
N VAL A 182 18.02 14.17 11.67
CA VAL A 182 18.16 13.21 10.56
C VAL A 182 16.82 12.57 10.24
N TRP A 183 16.63 12.21 8.98
CA TRP A 183 15.40 11.56 8.48
C TRP A 183 15.71 10.75 7.20
N THR A 184 14.68 10.36 6.46
CA THR A 184 14.80 9.52 5.26
C THR A 184 14.13 10.22 4.07
N GLU A 185 14.68 10.05 2.87
CA GLU A 185 13.96 10.29 1.61
C GLU A 185 13.71 8.95 0.91
N VAL A 186 12.53 8.80 0.30
CA VAL A 186 12.17 7.62 -0.49
C VAL A 186 11.78 8.07 -1.90
N PHE A 187 12.31 7.41 -2.92
CA PHE A 187 12.01 7.74 -4.32
C PHE A 187 10.70 7.09 -4.74
N LEU A 188 9.70 7.90 -5.07
CA LEU A 188 8.33 7.49 -5.41
C LEU A 188 7.86 8.30 -6.63
N ASP A 189 7.27 7.62 -7.63
CA ASP A 189 6.69 8.27 -8.83
C ASP A 189 7.63 9.27 -9.52
N GLY A 190 8.90 8.91 -9.63
CA GLY A 190 9.89 9.73 -10.31
C GLY A 190 10.40 10.94 -9.52
N SER A 191 10.08 11.09 -8.23
CA SER A 191 10.58 12.19 -7.39
C SER A 191 10.96 11.70 -5.97
N TRP A 192 11.82 12.44 -5.28
CA TRP A 192 12.19 12.14 -3.89
C TRP A 192 11.16 12.69 -2.90
N VAL A 193 10.67 11.83 -2.04
CA VAL A 193 9.64 12.15 -1.04
C VAL A 193 10.24 12.11 0.35
N HIS A 194 10.07 13.20 1.09
CA HIS A 194 10.49 13.34 2.48
C HIS A 194 9.76 12.33 3.39
N CYS A 195 10.47 11.66 4.30
CA CYS A 195 9.92 10.73 5.29
C CYS A 195 10.61 10.90 6.66
N ASP A 196 9.89 11.37 7.67
CA ASP A 196 10.40 11.41 9.06
C ASP A 196 9.71 10.33 9.90
N SER A 197 10.46 9.27 10.21
CA SER A 197 10.00 8.14 11.04
C SER A 197 9.78 8.50 12.50
N CYS A 198 10.48 9.50 13.04
CA CYS A 198 10.27 9.96 14.41
C CYS A 198 8.93 10.65 14.55
N GLU A 199 8.50 11.35 13.51
CA GLU A 199 7.28 12.15 13.50
C GLU A 199 6.10 11.38 12.89
N GLY A 200 6.36 10.32 12.11
CA GLY A 200 5.35 9.55 11.37
C GLY A 200 4.83 10.28 10.13
N VAL A 201 5.62 11.20 9.59
CA VAL A 201 5.20 12.17 8.58
C VAL A 201 5.82 11.85 7.23
N LEU A 202 5.01 11.93 6.17
CA LEU A 202 5.39 11.75 4.78
C LEU A 202 5.12 13.04 4.00
N ASP A 203 6.08 13.45 3.18
CA ASP A 203 5.98 14.53 2.20
C ASP A 203 5.70 15.94 2.77
N SER A 204 6.21 16.22 3.97
CA SER A 204 6.12 17.56 4.59
C SER A 204 7.52 18.15 4.84
N PRO A 205 8.31 18.45 3.79
CA PRO A 205 9.71 18.85 3.95
C PRO A 205 9.88 20.21 4.67
N LEU A 206 8.89 21.11 4.63
CA LEU A 206 9.02 22.42 5.28
C LEU A 206 8.73 22.40 6.78
N MET A 207 8.38 21.23 7.34
CA MET A 207 8.07 21.11 8.77
C MET A 207 9.21 21.56 9.70
N TYR A 208 10.46 21.46 9.23
CA TYR A 208 11.63 21.85 10.02
C TYR A 208 11.82 23.37 10.06
N GLU A 209 11.71 24.04 8.91
CA GLU A 209 11.86 25.50 8.81
C GLU A 209 10.61 26.21 9.32
N SER A 210 9.43 25.83 8.83
CA SER A 210 8.17 26.51 9.13
C SER A 210 7.56 26.07 10.46
N GLY A 211 7.51 24.76 10.72
CA GLY A 211 6.87 24.23 11.93
C GLY A 211 7.77 24.37 13.16
N TRP A 212 8.99 23.85 13.06
CA TRP A 212 9.95 23.82 14.17
C TRP A 212 10.78 25.09 14.27
N GLN A 213 10.70 25.99 13.29
CA GLN A 213 11.47 27.25 13.28
C GLN A 213 13.00 27.01 13.31
N LYS A 214 13.46 25.88 12.75
CA LYS A 214 14.89 25.56 12.68
C LYS A 214 15.61 26.51 11.73
N LYS A 215 16.75 27.02 12.19
CA LYS A 215 17.67 27.82 11.38
C LYS A 215 18.60 26.93 10.57
N LEU A 216 18.05 26.28 9.55
CA LEU A 216 18.78 25.35 8.68
C LEU A 216 19.97 26.01 7.97
N SER A 217 20.96 25.18 7.61
CA SER A 217 22.14 25.58 6.83
C SER A 217 22.45 24.59 5.70
N TYR A 218 22.85 23.36 6.03
CA TYR A 218 23.11 22.28 5.08
C TYR A 218 22.25 21.06 5.39
N VAL A 219 21.60 20.53 4.37
CA VAL A 219 20.88 19.26 4.40
C VAL A 219 21.42 18.37 3.30
N ILE A 220 22.12 17.30 3.66
CA ILE A 220 22.81 16.40 2.73
C ILE A 220 22.17 15.02 2.80
N ALA A 221 21.84 14.46 1.64
CA ALA A 221 21.26 13.13 1.51
C ALA A 221 22.31 12.11 1.04
N PHE A 222 22.28 10.92 1.63
CA PHE A 222 23.23 9.82 1.40
C PHE A 222 22.47 8.55 1.00
N SER A 223 22.75 8.02 -0.18
CA SER A 223 22.31 6.69 -0.60
C SER A 223 23.52 5.76 -0.83
N VAL A 224 23.24 4.52 -1.24
CA VAL A 224 24.29 3.59 -1.66
C VAL A 224 25.08 4.12 -2.88
N GLU A 225 24.44 4.92 -3.74
CA GLU A 225 24.94 5.27 -5.08
C GLU A 225 25.25 6.77 -5.27
N GLU A 226 24.81 7.63 -4.35
CA GLU A 226 24.97 9.08 -4.47
C GLU A 226 24.92 9.82 -3.13
N VAL A 227 25.57 10.98 -3.11
CA VAL A 227 25.53 12.01 -2.07
C VAL A 227 25.11 13.33 -2.71
N VAL A 228 24.03 13.94 -2.21
CA VAL A 228 23.38 15.10 -2.85
C VAL A 228 23.07 16.18 -1.81
N ASP A 229 23.34 17.44 -2.15
CA ASP A 229 22.84 18.59 -1.38
C ASP A 229 21.34 18.79 -1.70
N VAL A 230 20.49 18.44 -0.75
CA VAL A 230 19.02 18.55 -0.87
C VAL A 230 18.47 19.74 -0.10
N THR A 231 19.32 20.68 0.35
CA THR A 231 18.94 21.82 1.19
C THR A 231 17.74 22.58 0.62
N LYS A 232 17.72 22.84 -0.69
CA LYS A 232 16.61 23.54 -1.39
C LYS A 232 15.24 22.88 -1.26
N ARG A 233 15.17 21.61 -0.86
CA ARG A 233 13.90 20.90 -0.62
C ARG A 233 13.27 21.32 0.71
N TYR A 234 14.09 21.69 1.69
CA TYR A 234 13.72 21.88 3.09
C TYR A 234 13.72 23.36 3.53
N THR A 235 13.94 24.29 2.60
CA THR A 235 13.82 25.73 2.84
C THR A 235 13.16 26.41 1.65
N GLN A 236 12.36 27.44 1.89
CA GLN A 236 11.87 28.35 0.84
C GLN A 236 12.78 29.57 0.65
N HIS A 237 13.70 29.79 1.59
CA HIS A 237 14.51 30.98 1.72
C HIS A 237 15.95 30.74 1.28
N PHE A 238 16.18 29.76 0.38
CA PHE A 238 17.54 29.33 0.05
C PHE A 238 18.40 30.50 -0.44
N TYR A 239 17.85 31.37 -1.29
CA TYR A 239 18.57 32.50 -1.88
C TYR A 239 18.60 33.76 -0.99
N ASP A 240 17.93 33.74 0.16
CA ASP A 240 17.91 34.88 1.06
C ASP A 240 19.29 35.12 1.67
N ASN A 241 19.64 36.41 1.82
CA ASN A 241 20.93 36.81 2.36
C ASN A 241 21.21 36.21 3.76
N GLU A 242 20.17 36.05 4.58
CA GLU A 242 20.29 35.45 5.91
C GLU A 242 20.60 33.94 5.83
N PHE A 243 19.89 33.19 4.97
CA PHE A 243 20.13 31.76 4.80
C PHE A 243 21.53 31.50 4.24
N GLN A 244 21.92 32.25 3.22
CA GLN A 244 23.25 32.18 2.61
C GLN A 244 24.35 32.60 3.60
N LYS A 245 24.07 33.54 4.52
CA LYS A 245 25.00 33.87 5.61
C LYS A 245 25.21 32.66 6.53
N ARG A 246 24.14 31.97 6.95
CA ARG A 246 24.25 30.76 7.79
C ARG A 246 25.10 29.68 7.12
N ARG A 247 24.99 29.51 5.79
CA ARG A 247 25.85 28.57 5.04
C ARG A 247 27.32 28.98 5.03
N ARG A 248 27.61 30.27 4.82
CA ARG A 248 28.97 30.83 4.90
C ARG A 248 29.58 30.73 6.30
N ASP A 249 28.77 30.91 7.34
CA ASP A 249 29.22 30.84 8.74
C ASP A 249 29.68 29.43 9.16
N VAL A 250 29.31 28.38 8.41
CA VAL A 250 29.88 27.02 8.57
C VAL A 250 31.33 26.94 8.07
N GLY A 251 31.78 27.91 7.27
CA GLY A 251 33.15 27.99 6.75
C GLY A 251 33.41 27.07 5.57
N ILE A 252 32.39 26.85 4.73
CA ILE A 252 32.44 26.01 3.51
C ILE A 252 32.00 26.87 2.33
N SER A 253 32.79 26.87 1.25
CA SER A 253 32.38 27.52 0.00
C SER A 253 31.49 26.58 -0.84
N GLU A 254 30.53 27.14 -1.57
CA GLU A 254 29.65 26.35 -2.45
C GLU A 254 30.44 25.62 -3.56
N GLU A 255 31.52 26.24 -4.04
CA GLU A 255 32.44 25.63 -5.01
C GLU A 255 33.12 24.39 -4.43
N PHE A 256 33.66 24.50 -3.21
CA PHE A 256 34.28 23.36 -2.51
C PHE A 256 33.28 22.23 -2.28
N LEU A 257 32.04 22.56 -1.87
CA LEU A 257 30.99 21.56 -1.66
C LEU A 257 30.67 20.83 -2.97
N LEU A 258 30.47 21.57 -4.06
CA LEU A 258 30.15 21.02 -5.37
C LEU A 258 31.26 20.07 -5.86
N GLU A 259 32.52 20.46 -5.76
CA GLU A 259 33.66 19.64 -6.13
C GLU A 259 33.78 18.38 -5.27
N THR A 260 33.58 18.52 -3.96
CA THR A 260 33.61 17.40 -3.01
C THR A 260 32.52 16.38 -3.33
N LEU A 261 31.27 16.83 -3.54
CA LEU A 261 30.16 15.95 -3.88
C LEU A 261 30.37 15.27 -5.25
N ARG A 262 30.88 16.01 -6.25
CA ARG A 262 31.21 15.44 -7.57
C ARG A 262 32.27 14.34 -7.46
N SER A 263 33.31 14.56 -6.64
CA SER A 263 34.37 13.57 -6.40
C SER A 263 33.83 12.31 -5.72
N LEU A 264 33.02 12.48 -4.66
CA LEU A 264 32.38 11.35 -3.97
C LEU A 264 31.46 10.55 -4.89
N ASN A 265 30.60 11.22 -5.66
CA ASN A 265 29.68 10.56 -6.58
C ASN A 265 30.43 9.82 -7.70
N SER A 266 31.49 10.41 -8.24
CA SER A 266 32.33 9.74 -9.26
C SER A 266 32.93 8.43 -8.73
N GLN A 267 33.31 8.38 -7.45
CA GLN A 267 33.84 7.16 -6.82
C GLN A 267 32.74 6.12 -6.56
N LEU A 268 31.56 6.54 -6.11
CA LEU A 268 30.43 5.63 -5.87
C LEU A 268 29.90 5.00 -7.16
N GLN A 269 29.97 5.75 -8.27
CA GLN A 269 29.33 5.38 -9.52
C GLN A 269 30.25 4.68 -10.52
N ILE A 270 31.55 4.57 -10.22
CA ILE A 270 32.57 4.06 -11.16
C ILE A 270 32.31 2.62 -11.64
N TYR A 271 31.66 1.79 -10.82
CA TYR A 271 31.33 0.40 -11.14
C TYR A 271 29.85 0.18 -11.48
N LEU A 272 29.08 1.25 -11.66
CA LEU A 272 27.69 1.11 -12.05
C LEU A 272 27.57 0.69 -13.51
N PRO A 273 26.65 -0.25 -13.84
CA PRO A 273 26.33 -0.55 -15.21
C PRO A 273 25.86 0.70 -15.98
N PRO A 274 26.12 0.80 -17.30
CA PRO A 274 25.77 1.98 -18.10
C PRO A 274 24.30 2.43 -17.99
N TYR A 275 23.35 1.47 -17.89
CA TYR A 275 21.93 1.78 -17.72
C TYR A 275 21.65 2.47 -16.37
N ARG A 276 22.27 2.00 -15.27
CA ARG A 276 22.07 2.55 -13.92
C ARG A 276 22.72 3.92 -13.79
N ALA A 277 23.90 4.10 -14.38
CA ALA A 277 24.56 5.40 -14.46
C ALA A 277 23.69 6.43 -15.21
N THR A 278 23.11 6.04 -16.35
CA THR A 278 22.20 6.90 -17.13
C THR A 278 20.92 7.24 -16.35
N PHE A 279 20.34 6.25 -15.66
CA PHE A 279 19.16 6.45 -14.81
C PHE A 279 19.42 7.47 -13.69
N ILE A 280 20.52 7.31 -12.95
CA ILE A 280 20.89 8.24 -11.87
C ILE A 280 21.11 9.65 -12.41
N LYS A 281 21.81 9.78 -13.56
CA LYS A 281 22.04 11.08 -14.18
C LYS A 281 20.72 11.79 -14.53
N LYS A 282 19.80 11.12 -15.23
CA LYS A 282 18.48 11.68 -15.57
C LYS A 282 17.68 12.07 -14.31
N LYS A 283 17.74 11.23 -13.28
CA LYS A 283 17.09 11.46 -11.98
C LYS A 283 17.66 12.70 -11.27
N GLN A 284 18.97 12.90 -11.30
CA GLN A 284 19.65 14.07 -10.73
C GLN A 284 19.32 15.35 -11.49
N GLU A 285 19.28 15.29 -12.83
CA GLU A 285 18.89 16.43 -13.68
C GLU A 285 17.45 16.86 -13.37
N LYS A 286 16.51 15.91 -13.29
CA LYS A 286 15.12 16.18 -12.92
C LYS A 286 15.00 16.75 -11.51
N GLU A 287 15.70 16.16 -10.52
CA GLU A 287 15.69 16.66 -9.14
C GLU A 287 16.22 18.10 -9.06
N MET A 288 17.30 18.42 -9.78
CA MET A 288 17.86 19.78 -9.81
C MET A 288 16.85 20.78 -10.36
N GLU A 289 16.18 20.44 -11.46
CA GLU A 289 15.14 21.28 -12.05
C GLU A 289 13.94 21.47 -11.10
N GLU A 290 13.47 20.40 -10.47
CA GLU A 290 12.38 20.45 -9.47
C GLU A 290 12.72 21.38 -8.30
N LEU A 291 13.96 21.29 -7.77
CA LEU A 291 14.40 22.12 -6.65
C LEU A 291 14.53 23.60 -7.03
N GLU A 292 15.04 23.91 -8.22
CA GLU A 292 15.11 25.29 -8.71
C GLU A 292 13.72 25.89 -8.96
N ASN A 293 12.81 25.11 -9.54
CA ASN A 293 11.46 25.58 -9.82
C ASN A 293 10.67 25.85 -8.53
N LYS A 294 10.87 25.02 -7.49
CA LYS A 294 10.28 25.27 -6.16
C LYS A 294 10.78 26.56 -5.53
N GLN A 295 12.05 26.92 -5.68
CA GLN A 295 12.57 28.20 -5.16
C GLN A 295 11.97 29.43 -5.88
N LYS A 296 11.49 29.26 -7.12
CA LYS A 296 10.81 30.34 -7.86
C LYS A 296 9.33 30.49 -7.49
N GLN A 297 8.71 29.43 -6.97
CA GLN A 297 7.32 29.42 -6.54
C GLN A 297 7.26 29.70 -5.04
N SER A 298 7.11 30.97 -4.65
CA SER A 298 6.88 31.31 -3.24
C SER A 298 5.50 30.78 -2.82
N ILE A 299 5.48 29.77 -1.94
CA ILE A 299 4.25 29.24 -1.35
C ILE A 299 3.93 30.10 -0.13
N SER A 300 2.69 30.58 -0.01
CA SER A 300 2.31 31.41 1.15
C SER A 300 2.28 30.58 2.44
N GLU A 301 2.43 31.21 3.61
CA GLU A 301 2.29 30.49 4.90
C GLU A 301 0.90 29.81 5.02
N ASP A 302 -0.13 30.38 4.38
CA ASP A 302 -1.49 29.82 4.39
C ASP A 302 -1.59 28.50 3.61
N ASP A 303 -0.80 28.36 2.54
CA ASP A 303 -0.78 27.19 1.65
C ASP A 303 0.05 26.00 2.19
N LEU A 304 0.78 26.18 3.30
CA LEU A 304 1.54 25.10 3.93
C LEU A 304 0.61 24.01 4.49
N LYS A 305 1.05 22.75 4.43
CA LYS A 305 0.31 21.63 5.03
C LYS A 305 0.25 21.75 6.55
N ASP A 306 -0.79 21.20 7.18
CA ASP A 306 -0.95 21.22 8.64
C ASP A 306 0.27 20.59 9.35
N GLU A 307 0.85 19.54 8.78
CA GLU A 307 2.05 18.90 9.30
C GLU A 307 3.30 19.80 9.20
N GLU A 308 3.34 20.70 8.21
CA GLU A 308 4.45 21.66 8.02
C GLU A 308 4.36 22.85 8.97
N LYS A 309 3.16 23.14 9.48
CA LYS A 309 2.92 24.18 10.50
C LYS A 309 3.14 23.66 11.92
N ARG A 310 3.19 22.34 12.12
CA ARG A 310 3.24 21.72 13.45
C ARG A 310 4.64 21.77 14.06
N GLY A 311 4.70 22.07 15.36
CA GLY A 311 5.91 21.90 16.17
C GLY A 311 6.32 20.43 16.32
N ARG A 312 7.56 20.23 16.80
CA ARG A 312 8.15 18.90 17.01
C ARG A 312 7.38 18.09 18.04
N ILE A 313 7.12 16.81 17.79
CA ILE A 313 6.49 15.91 18.78
C ILE A 313 7.47 14.96 19.47
N SER A 314 8.65 14.69 18.88
CA SER A 314 9.68 13.84 19.50
C SER A 314 10.58 14.60 20.51
N GLY A 315 11.03 13.90 21.55
CA GLY A 315 11.87 14.47 22.61
C GLY A 315 11.09 14.94 23.84
N SER A 316 11.80 15.24 24.94
CA SER A 316 11.15 15.79 26.14
C SER A 316 10.62 17.21 25.88
N GLN A 317 9.63 17.64 26.68
CA GLN A 317 9.06 18.98 26.54
C GLN A 317 10.13 20.06 26.79
N GLU A 318 10.91 19.92 27.87
CA GLU A 318 11.96 20.87 28.23
C GLU A 318 13.02 20.98 27.13
N TRP A 319 13.36 19.86 26.49
CA TRP A 319 14.32 19.82 25.41
C TRP A 319 13.81 20.52 24.14
N ARG A 320 12.53 20.33 23.80
CA ARG A 320 11.89 21.01 22.65
C ARG A 320 11.76 22.52 22.89
N GLU A 321 11.36 22.92 24.10
CA GLU A 321 11.25 24.33 24.50
C GLU A 321 12.61 25.04 24.48
N ALA A 322 13.65 24.40 25.03
CA ALA A 322 15.01 24.94 25.04
C ALA A 322 15.57 25.20 23.63
N ARG A 323 15.08 24.45 22.62
CA ARG A 323 15.49 24.59 21.22
C ARG A 323 14.53 25.46 20.39
N GLY A 324 13.42 25.92 20.98
CA GLY A 324 12.39 26.68 20.26
C GLY A 324 11.60 25.85 19.24
N GLU A 325 11.67 24.52 19.28
CA GLU A 325 11.10 23.61 18.29
C GLU A 325 9.62 23.24 18.60
N SER A 326 8.98 23.94 19.54
CA SER A 326 7.61 23.63 20.00
C SER A 326 6.50 24.19 19.10
N GLY A 327 6.85 25.00 18.09
CA GLY A 327 5.91 25.71 17.22
C GLY A 327 5.37 27.01 17.83
N LYS A 328 4.60 27.79 17.06
CA LYS A 328 3.89 28.99 17.56
C LYS A 328 2.86 28.55 18.63
N GLN A 329 2.76 29.27 19.75
CA GLN A 329 1.77 28.98 20.80
C GLN A 329 0.37 28.96 20.19
N CYS A 330 -0.26 27.79 20.16
CA CYS A 330 -1.68 27.68 19.86
C CYS A 330 -2.49 28.15 21.06
N GLU A 331 -3.56 28.90 20.81
CA GLU A 331 -4.62 29.07 21.82
C GLU A 331 -5.09 27.68 22.30
N PRO A 332 -5.47 27.54 23.59
CA PRO A 332 -5.96 26.28 24.12
C PRO A 332 -7.23 25.87 23.36
N GLY A 333 -7.07 24.99 22.37
CA GLY A 333 -8.13 24.63 21.42
C GLY A 333 -7.67 24.14 20.05
N ALA A 334 -6.40 24.31 19.65
CA ALA A 334 -5.93 23.82 18.36
C ALA A 334 -5.27 22.43 18.46
N SER A 335 -6.09 21.38 18.41
CA SER A 335 -5.65 20.04 18.02
C SER A 335 -5.66 19.93 16.49
N CYS A 336 -4.56 19.45 15.90
CA CYS A 336 -4.44 19.08 14.48
C CYS A 336 -5.71 18.40 13.93
N SER A 337 -6.18 18.88 12.79
CA SER A 337 -7.33 18.39 12.03
C SER A 337 -7.21 16.90 11.68
N VAL A 338 -8.07 16.07 12.28
CA VAL A 338 -8.47 14.75 11.75
C VAL A 338 -9.92 14.87 11.26
N PRO A 339 -10.41 13.93 10.45
CA PRO A 339 -11.08 14.20 9.18
C PRO A 339 -12.35 15.07 9.32
N GLN A 340 -12.61 15.88 8.31
CA GLN A 340 -13.75 16.77 8.21
C GLN A 340 -15.08 16.05 8.54
N PHE A 341 -15.59 16.24 9.76
CA PHE A 341 -16.90 15.74 10.23
C PHE A 341 -18.09 16.40 9.52
N ALA A 342 -17.88 17.09 8.40
CA ALA A 342 -18.96 17.74 7.68
C ALA A 342 -19.71 16.71 6.84
N MET A 343 -21.04 16.69 6.97
CA MET A 343 -21.94 15.97 6.07
C MET A 343 -21.62 16.29 4.60
N ASP A 344 -21.37 15.25 3.82
CA ASP A 344 -21.20 15.32 2.38
C ASP A 344 -22.59 15.41 1.72
N LYS A 345 -22.75 16.31 0.74
CA LYS A 345 -24.00 16.49 0.00
C LYS A 345 -24.52 15.18 -0.62
N SER A 346 -23.60 14.33 -1.08
CA SER A 346 -23.93 13.01 -1.65
C SER A 346 -24.54 12.05 -0.62
N ILE A 347 -24.13 12.14 0.65
CA ILE A 347 -24.72 11.35 1.73
C ILE A 347 -26.11 11.88 2.08
N THR A 348 -26.30 13.20 2.14
CA THR A 348 -27.63 13.80 2.35
C THR A 348 -28.63 13.34 1.28
N GLU A 349 -28.26 13.42 0.00
CA GLU A 349 -29.09 12.96 -1.12
C GLU A 349 -29.34 11.44 -1.04
N THR A 350 -28.35 10.67 -0.62
CA THR A 350 -28.49 9.21 -0.42
C THR A 350 -29.48 8.90 0.69
N LEU A 351 -29.40 9.58 1.84
CA LEU A 351 -30.34 9.41 2.96
C LEU A 351 -31.77 9.78 2.57
N GLU A 352 -31.95 10.82 1.76
CA GLU A 352 -33.26 11.24 1.24
C GLU A 352 -33.89 10.21 0.26
N SER A 353 -33.07 9.33 -0.33
CA SER A 353 -33.55 8.30 -1.27
C SER A 353 -34.15 7.05 -0.60
N PHE A 354 -34.04 6.92 0.73
CA PHE A 354 -34.59 5.78 1.46
C PHE A 354 -36.07 5.96 1.78
N SER A 355 -36.84 4.89 1.61
CA SER A 355 -38.24 4.86 2.04
C SER A 355 -38.32 4.51 3.53
N HIS A 356 -38.94 5.38 4.32
CA HIS A 356 -39.04 5.21 5.77
C HIS A 356 -40.10 4.17 6.14
N VAL A 357 -39.76 3.22 7.02
CA VAL A 357 -40.63 2.07 7.39
C VAL A 357 -41.34 2.27 8.74
N GLN A 358 -41.36 3.49 9.31
CA GLN A 358 -42.03 3.85 10.58
C GLN A 358 -41.24 3.49 11.86
N ASP A 359 -41.46 4.25 12.94
CA ASP A 359 -40.84 4.04 14.27
C ASP A 359 -41.12 2.62 14.82
N ILE A 360 -40.06 1.83 15.03
CA ILE A 360 -40.18 0.40 15.31
C ILE A 360 -40.46 0.12 16.79
N ILE A 361 -39.95 0.91 17.74
CA ILE A 361 -40.20 0.65 19.17
C ILE A 361 -41.70 0.69 19.48
N THR A 362 -42.39 1.72 18.99
CA THR A 362 -43.83 1.89 19.20
C THR A 362 -44.65 0.85 18.45
N SER A 363 -44.30 0.57 17.19
CA SER A 363 -45.09 -0.33 16.33
C SER A 363 -44.85 -1.82 16.58
N LYS A 364 -43.67 -2.22 17.07
CA LYS A 364 -43.25 -3.62 17.27
C LYS A 364 -42.71 -3.90 18.68
N ARG A 365 -43.22 -3.21 19.72
CA ARG A 365 -42.80 -3.39 21.12
C ARG A 365 -42.73 -4.85 21.58
N ASN A 366 -43.70 -5.67 21.18
CA ASN A 366 -43.80 -7.08 21.56
C ASN A 366 -42.76 -8.00 20.88
N SER A 367 -42.05 -7.50 19.85
CA SER A 367 -41.03 -8.24 19.10
C SER A 367 -39.62 -8.04 19.65
N ILE A 368 -39.46 -7.19 20.67
CA ILE A 368 -38.20 -6.89 21.33
C ILE A 368 -38.05 -7.81 22.55
N ILE A 369 -36.97 -8.56 22.58
CA ILE A 369 -36.60 -9.44 23.69
C ILE A 369 -35.61 -8.67 24.58
N CYS A 370 -36.04 -8.34 25.79
CA CYS A 370 -35.19 -7.71 26.80
C CYS A 370 -34.55 -8.78 27.70
N LEU A 371 -33.24 -8.68 27.88
CA LEU A 371 -32.41 -9.53 28.73
C LEU A 371 -31.66 -8.68 29.76
N GLY A 372 -31.37 -9.28 30.91
CA GLY A 372 -30.60 -8.64 31.97
C GLY A 372 -31.37 -7.48 32.60
N SER A 373 -30.72 -6.33 32.77
CA SER A 373 -31.34 -5.10 33.28
C SER A 373 -32.26 -4.40 32.29
N SER A 374 -32.25 -4.81 31.01
CA SER A 374 -33.00 -4.08 29.98
C SER A 374 -34.52 -4.25 30.13
N LYS A 375 -35.27 -3.19 29.84
CA LYS A 375 -36.74 -3.18 29.90
C LYS A 375 -37.32 -2.08 29.03
N ILE A 376 -38.59 -2.22 28.64
CA ILE A 376 -39.32 -1.19 27.90
C ILE A 376 -40.20 -0.39 28.85
N VAL A 377 -39.93 0.92 28.98
CA VAL A 377 -40.66 1.86 29.84
C VAL A 377 -41.11 3.04 28.99
N ASN A 378 -42.43 3.32 28.97
CA ASN A 378 -43.01 4.42 28.18
C ASN A 378 -42.53 4.44 26.72
N ASP A 379 -42.52 3.27 26.09
CA ASP A 379 -42.06 3.05 24.70
C ASP A 379 -40.59 3.41 24.43
N ASN A 380 -39.77 3.54 25.48
CA ASN A 380 -38.31 3.61 25.39
C ASN A 380 -37.69 2.29 25.86
N ILE A 381 -36.58 1.88 25.25
CA ILE A 381 -35.77 0.76 25.72
C ILE A 381 -34.73 1.30 26.70
N VAL A 382 -34.90 1.00 27.99
CA VAL A 382 -33.89 1.28 29.01
C VAL A 382 -32.98 0.07 29.09
N LEU A 383 -31.70 0.21 28.73
CA LEU A 383 -30.70 -0.87 28.77
C LEU A 383 -30.15 -1.04 30.19
N THR A 384 -29.80 0.06 30.83
CA THR A 384 -29.42 0.14 32.24
C THR A 384 -30.13 1.32 32.89
N GLU A 385 -30.53 1.16 34.14
CA GLU A 385 -30.86 2.31 34.99
C GLU A 385 -29.55 2.92 35.52
N ASP A 386 -29.61 4.13 36.08
CA ASP A 386 -28.51 4.75 36.82
C ASP A 386 -28.25 4.02 38.15
N LYS A 387 -27.75 2.79 38.05
CA LYS A 387 -27.32 1.87 39.11
C LYS A 387 -26.01 1.19 38.70
N THR A 388 -25.23 0.76 39.68
CA THR A 388 -23.98 0.01 39.45
C THR A 388 -24.28 -1.43 39.02
N ASP A 389 -23.27 -2.08 38.44
CA ASP A 389 -23.25 -3.50 38.10
C ASP A 389 -24.45 -3.99 37.26
N GLN A 390 -24.93 -3.15 36.34
CA GLN A 390 -26.02 -3.48 35.42
C GLN A 390 -25.45 -4.04 34.11
N VAL A 391 -26.18 -4.99 33.50
CA VAL A 391 -25.90 -5.48 32.14
C VAL A 391 -27.23 -5.75 31.47
N GLY A 392 -27.50 -5.07 30.36
CA GLY A 392 -28.76 -5.18 29.64
C GLY A 392 -28.55 -5.40 28.16
N MET A 393 -29.45 -6.15 27.54
CA MET A 393 -29.49 -6.35 26.09
C MET A 393 -30.94 -6.38 25.59
N ALA A 394 -31.27 -5.55 24.62
CA ALA A 394 -32.53 -5.58 23.91
C ALA A 394 -32.30 -6.05 22.47
N VAL A 395 -32.87 -7.21 22.11
CA VAL A 395 -32.70 -7.84 20.80
C VAL A 395 -34.00 -7.82 20.04
N LEU A 396 -33.98 -7.44 18.77
CA LEU A 396 -35.14 -7.64 17.92
C LEU A 396 -35.20 -9.08 17.42
N ASN A 397 -36.37 -9.71 17.53
CA ASN A 397 -36.51 -11.10 17.10
C ASN A 397 -36.48 -11.27 15.56
N GLU A 398 -36.75 -10.22 14.81
CA GLU A 398 -36.76 -10.18 13.34
C GLU A 398 -35.33 -10.24 12.76
N GLU A 399 -35.19 -10.93 11.63
CA GLU A 399 -33.93 -11.03 10.90
C GLU A 399 -33.93 -10.13 9.66
N PHE A 400 -32.80 -9.47 9.45
CA PHE A 400 -32.53 -8.60 8.31
C PHE A 400 -31.51 -9.28 7.39
N ALA A 401 -31.47 -8.87 6.13
CA ALA A 401 -30.52 -9.37 5.14
C ALA A 401 -29.76 -8.23 4.47
N LEU A 402 -28.50 -8.49 4.10
CA LEU A 402 -27.60 -7.54 3.44
C LEU A 402 -27.69 -7.55 1.89
N ASN A 403 -28.81 -8.05 1.36
CA ASN A 403 -29.04 -8.13 -0.09
C ASN A 403 -29.48 -6.79 -0.71
N GLU A 404 -29.85 -5.82 0.12
CA GLU A 404 -30.25 -4.48 -0.28
C GLU A 404 -29.52 -3.43 0.54
N ASP A 405 -29.52 -2.18 0.06
CA ASP A 405 -29.03 -1.04 0.82
C ASP A 405 -29.96 -0.83 2.05
N VAL A 406 -29.38 -0.77 3.25
CA VAL A 406 -30.12 -0.64 4.52
C VAL A 406 -29.67 0.61 5.25
N LEU A 407 -30.63 1.41 5.73
CA LEU A 407 -30.38 2.54 6.63
C LEU A 407 -31.05 2.27 7.98
N ILE A 408 -30.26 2.21 9.05
CA ILE A 408 -30.72 2.02 10.42
C ILE A 408 -30.53 3.36 11.13
N SER A 409 -31.57 3.89 11.76
CA SER A 409 -31.50 5.18 12.46
C SER A 409 -32.06 5.00 13.86
N PHE A 410 -31.34 5.43 14.89
CA PHE A 410 -31.81 5.39 16.27
C PHE A 410 -31.49 6.66 17.04
N LYS A 411 -32.34 6.98 18.01
CA LYS A 411 -32.14 8.03 18.98
C LYS A 411 -31.86 7.44 20.34
N PHE A 412 -30.87 7.96 21.03
CA PHE A 412 -30.45 7.49 22.34
C PHE A 412 -30.24 8.66 23.30
N LEU A 413 -30.26 8.34 24.59
CA LEU A 413 -30.05 9.24 25.71
C LEU A 413 -29.14 8.53 26.69
N VAL A 414 -28.06 9.20 27.10
CA VAL A 414 -27.17 8.74 28.16
C VAL A 414 -27.17 9.77 29.28
N ARG A 415 -27.55 9.35 30.50
CA ARG A 415 -27.75 10.25 31.64
C ARG A 415 -27.17 9.68 32.92
N LYS A 416 -26.58 10.55 33.73
CA LYS A 416 -26.12 10.28 35.10
C LYS A 416 -26.76 11.23 36.11
N ALA A 417 -27.03 10.76 37.33
CA ALA A 417 -27.50 11.60 38.44
C ALA A 417 -26.36 12.42 39.07
N SER A 418 -25.13 11.89 39.08
CA SER A 418 -23.92 12.58 39.56
C SER A 418 -22.63 11.85 39.13
N GLY A 419 -21.49 12.55 39.05
CA GLY A 419 -20.18 11.92 38.78
C GLY A 419 -19.75 11.92 37.31
N THR A 420 -18.79 11.05 36.95
CA THR A 420 -18.09 11.06 35.65
C THR A 420 -18.81 10.30 34.53
N GLY A 421 -19.77 9.42 34.81
CA GLY A 421 -20.38 8.49 33.83
C GLY A 421 -19.88 7.06 34.06
N ALA A 422 -20.56 6.06 33.49
CA ALA A 422 -20.17 4.64 33.56
C ALA A 422 -19.69 4.16 32.19
N ASP A 423 -19.65 2.84 31.95
CA ASP A 423 -18.97 2.26 30.79
C ASP A 423 -19.57 2.68 29.44
N GLY A 424 -20.90 2.62 29.28
CA GLY A 424 -21.56 3.03 28.04
C GLY A 424 -22.53 1.98 27.48
N PHE A 425 -22.80 2.06 26.18
CA PHE A 425 -23.66 1.13 25.46
C PHE A 425 -23.12 0.80 24.05
N ALA A 426 -23.67 -0.22 23.40
CA ALA A 426 -23.31 -0.57 22.03
C ALA A 426 -24.52 -0.94 21.17
N PHE A 427 -24.44 -0.60 19.88
CA PHE A 427 -25.33 -1.10 18.83
C PHE A 427 -24.70 -2.33 18.16
N LEU A 428 -25.46 -3.41 18.03
CA LEU A 428 -24.98 -4.70 17.54
C LEU A 428 -25.69 -5.15 16.27
N LEU A 429 -24.90 -5.57 15.29
CA LEU A 429 -25.32 -6.48 14.22
C LEU A 429 -24.74 -7.86 14.55
N HIS A 430 -25.58 -8.87 14.74
CA HIS A 430 -25.08 -10.22 15.05
C HIS A 430 -25.92 -11.32 14.41
N SER A 431 -25.30 -12.48 14.20
CA SER A 431 -25.99 -13.70 13.77
C SER A 431 -25.96 -14.81 14.83
N ASN A 432 -25.52 -14.50 16.05
CA ASN A 432 -25.52 -15.44 17.17
C ASN A 432 -26.94 -15.94 17.49
N PRO A 433 -27.25 -17.25 17.35
CA PRO A 433 -28.59 -17.77 17.58
C PRO A 433 -29.00 -17.82 19.05
N GLN A 434 -28.04 -17.75 19.98
CA GLN A 434 -28.33 -17.90 21.41
C GLN A 434 -28.87 -16.62 22.07
N ASN A 435 -28.69 -15.44 21.43
CA ASN A 435 -29.05 -14.15 22.01
C ASN A 435 -28.57 -13.98 23.47
N ASN A 436 -27.36 -14.41 23.81
CA ASN A 436 -26.86 -14.30 25.18
C ASN A 436 -26.34 -12.88 25.48
N LEU A 437 -26.47 -12.45 26.73
CA LEU A 437 -25.81 -11.26 27.25
C LEU A 437 -24.28 -11.41 27.18
N GLY A 438 -23.59 -10.34 26.76
CA GLY A 438 -22.15 -10.22 26.89
C GLY A 438 -21.72 -9.78 28.30
N MET A 439 -20.42 -9.51 28.46
CA MET A 439 -19.85 -9.11 29.75
C MET A 439 -20.26 -7.69 30.17
N GLY A 440 -20.44 -7.48 31.48
CA GLY A 440 -20.70 -6.17 32.09
C GLY A 440 -19.47 -5.29 32.26
N GLY A 441 -19.68 -4.10 32.86
CA GLY A 441 -18.64 -3.06 32.99
C GLY A 441 -18.08 -2.68 31.61
N SER A 442 -16.75 -2.63 31.52
CA SER A 442 -16.01 -2.30 30.29
C SER A 442 -16.27 -3.22 29.09
N GLY A 443 -17.07 -4.30 29.25
CA GLY A 443 -17.52 -5.15 28.16
C GLY A 443 -18.79 -4.67 27.45
N LEU A 444 -19.41 -3.58 27.94
CA LEU A 444 -20.57 -2.87 27.36
C LEU A 444 -21.79 -3.76 27.05
N GLY A 445 -21.86 -4.93 27.69
CA GLY A 445 -22.91 -5.92 27.50
C GLY A 445 -22.81 -6.74 26.21
N TYR A 446 -21.75 -6.56 25.41
CA TYR A 446 -21.57 -7.29 24.15
C TYR A 446 -20.30 -8.14 24.08
N GLU A 447 -19.27 -7.85 24.88
CA GLU A 447 -18.05 -8.64 24.91
C GLU A 447 -18.37 -10.12 25.15
N GLY A 448 -17.81 -10.99 24.32
CA GLY A 448 -18.10 -12.42 24.30
C GLY A 448 -19.15 -12.87 23.29
N ILE A 449 -19.94 -11.96 22.68
CA ILE A 449 -20.94 -12.35 21.67
C ILE A 449 -20.23 -12.62 20.32
N PRO A 450 -20.26 -13.86 19.80
CA PRO A 450 -19.60 -14.18 18.52
C PRO A 450 -20.41 -13.73 17.31
N ASN A 451 -19.79 -13.74 16.14
CA ASN A 451 -20.39 -13.38 14.85
C ASN A 451 -21.11 -12.03 14.93
N SER A 452 -20.41 -11.02 15.45
CA SER A 452 -20.99 -9.71 15.74
C SER A 452 -20.08 -8.56 15.33
N ILE A 453 -20.73 -7.45 15.02
CA ILE A 453 -20.14 -6.12 14.89
C ILE A 453 -20.80 -5.28 15.97
N ALA A 454 -20.00 -4.67 16.84
CA ALA A 454 -20.47 -3.73 17.83
C ALA A 454 -20.01 -2.32 17.45
N ILE A 455 -20.91 -1.35 17.56
CA ILE A 455 -20.60 0.06 17.50
C ILE A 455 -20.78 0.58 18.93
N GLU A 456 -19.66 0.76 19.61
CA GLU A 456 -19.57 1.21 21.01
C GLU A 456 -19.81 2.71 21.09
N PHE A 457 -20.53 3.13 22.13
CA PHE A 457 -20.69 4.51 22.58
C PHE A 457 -20.26 4.51 24.05
N ASP A 458 -18.95 4.71 24.24
CA ASP A 458 -18.29 4.49 25.51
C ASP A 458 -18.02 5.83 26.20
N THR A 459 -18.43 5.88 27.47
CA THR A 459 -18.44 7.07 28.33
C THR A 459 -17.48 6.95 29.52
N TYR A 460 -16.62 5.92 29.54
CA TYR A 460 -15.66 5.71 30.63
C TYR A 460 -14.35 5.04 30.19
N GLN A 461 -13.24 5.70 30.51
CA GLN A 461 -11.92 5.21 30.09
C GLN A 461 -11.41 4.06 30.95
N THR A 462 -11.36 2.86 30.38
CA THR A 462 -10.75 1.66 30.96
C THR A 462 -9.38 1.38 30.31
N VAL A 463 -8.31 1.92 30.90
CA VAL A 463 -6.95 1.86 30.31
C VAL A 463 -6.31 0.46 30.40
N ASP A 464 -6.56 -0.26 31.48
CA ASP A 464 -5.85 -1.50 31.84
C ASP A 464 -6.38 -2.75 31.10
N ARG A 465 -7.70 -2.81 30.86
CA ARG A 465 -8.35 -3.96 30.22
C ARG A 465 -8.68 -3.75 28.74
N THR A 466 -9.24 -2.61 28.37
CA THR A 466 -9.77 -2.35 27.02
C THR A 466 -8.91 -1.38 26.21
N ARG A 467 -7.96 -0.68 26.85
CA ARG A 467 -7.06 0.31 26.23
C ARG A 467 -7.81 1.47 25.60
N ASP A 468 -8.82 1.97 26.29
CA ASP A 468 -9.68 3.01 25.75
C ASP A 468 -8.91 4.30 25.48
N PRO A 469 -9.19 4.99 24.36
CA PRO A 469 -8.50 6.22 24.01
C PRO A 469 -8.81 7.34 25.00
N ASN A 470 -10.07 7.46 25.43
CA ASN A 470 -10.57 8.45 26.38
C ASN A 470 -11.98 8.03 26.88
N SER A 471 -12.58 8.82 27.78
CA SER A 471 -13.89 8.55 28.39
C SER A 471 -15.09 9.11 27.60
N ASN A 472 -14.95 9.30 26.29
CA ASN A 472 -16.00 9.79 25.41
C ASN A 472 -15.64 9.46 23.95
N HIS A 473 -15.83 8.20 23.57
CA HIS A 473 -15.44 7.70 22.27
C HIS A 473 -16.49 6.77 21.64
N ILE A 474 -16.41 6.64 20.32
CA ILE A 474 -17.17 5.64 19.57
C ILE A 474 -16.15 4.75 18.87
N SER A 475 -16.38 3.45 18.90
CA SER A 475 -15.48 2.45 18.31
C SER A 475 -16.28 1.37 17.60
N ILE A 476 -15.77 0.85 16.48
CA ILE A 476 -16.36 -0.29 15.78
C ILE A 476 -15.52 -1.52 16.06
N GLN A 477 -16.13 -2.51 16.70
CA GLN A 477 -15.43 -3.67 17.24
C GLN A 477 -15.93 -4.95 16.57
N THR A 478 -14.99 -5.77 16.11
CA THR A 478 -15.30 -7.14 15.69
C THR A 478 -14.11 -8.05 15.86
N ARG A 479 -14.39 -9.32 16.13
CA ARG A 479 -13.41 -10.41 16.03
C ARG A 479 -13.82 -11.41 14.95
N TYR A 480 -14.48 -10.92 13.91
CA TYR A 480 -15.08 -11.73 12.87
C TYR A 480 -16.09 -12.73 13.44
N ASN A 481 -15.86 -14.02 13.22
CA ASN A 481 -16.70 -15.09 13.74
C ASN A 481 -16.38 -15.50 15.19
N GLN A 482 -15.35 -14.92 15.80
CA GLN A 482 -14.97 -15.21 17.18
C GLN A 482 -15.80 -14.38 18.18
N PRO A 483 -15.85 -14.78 19.47
CA PRO A 483 -16.38 -13.95 20.55
C PRO A 483 -15.79 -12.54 20.50
N ASN A 484 -16.64 -11.52 20.38
CA ASN A 484 -16.20 -10.13 20.24
C ASN A 484 -15.58 -9.60 21.54
N SER A 485 -14.87 -8.48 21.46
CA SER A 485 -14.13 -7.89 22.59
C SER A 485 -14.26 -6.36 22.57
N ALA A 486 -14.29 -5.73 23.74
CA ALA A 486 -14.19 -4.28 23.91
C ALA A 486 -12.74 -3.77 23.90
N ASN A 487 -11.76 -4.67 23.89
CA ASN A 487 -10.36 -4.26 23.79
C ASN A 487 -10.05 -3.65 22.42
N HIS A 488 -9.49 -2.44 22.42
CA HIS A 488 -9.17 -1.64 21.25
C HIS A 488 -8.13 -2.27 20.30
N ASP A 489 -7.44 -3.33 20.70
CA ASP A 489 -6.66 -4.18 19.78
C ASP A 489 -7.55 -4.85 18.71
N TYR A 490 -8.87 -4.90 18.92
CA TYR A 490 -9.87 -5.43 18.00
C TYR A 490 -10.78 -4.32 17.39
N SER A 491 -10.46 -3.05 17.63
CA SER A 491 -11.16 -1.93 17.04
C SER A 491 -10.80 -1.82 15.55
N LEU A 492 -11.81 -1.83 14.70
CA LEU A 492 -11.68 -1.56 13.27
C LEU A 492 -11.54 -0.06 13.00
N CYS A 493 -12.16 0.77 13.84
CA CYS A 493 -12.14 2.21 13.71
C CYS A 493 -12.49 2.85 15.06
N CYS A 494 -11.63 3.76 15.52
CA CYS A 494 -11.86 4.59 16.68
C CYS A 494 -11.23 5.98 16.47
N PRO A 495 -12.02 7.03 16.18
CA PRO A 495 -11.50 8.39 16.05
C PRO A 495 -10.96 8.92 17.38
N SER A 496 -9.98 9.82 17.32
CA SER A 496 -9.26 10.28 18.52
C SER A 496 -10.08 11.21 19.42
N HIS A 497 -11.07 11.94 18.88
CA HIS A 497 -11.96 12.84 19.66
C HIS A 497 -13.33 12.98 19.00
N LEU A 498 -14.40 12.92 19.80
CA LEU A 498 -15.77 13.19 19.34
C LEU A 498 -16.10 14.69 19.41
N PRO A 499 -16.86 15.22 18.44
CA PRO A 499 -17.33 16.62 18.46
C PRO A 499 -18.51 16.86 19.41
N ILE A 500 -18.99 15.81 20.09
CA ILE A 500 -20.08 15.84 21.07
C ILE A 500 -19.67 15.10 22.34
N THR A 501 -20.36 15.33 23.44
CA THR A 501 -20.25 14.54 24.68
C THR A 501 -21.44 13.59 24.75
N ILE A 502 -21.21 12.27 24.68
CA ILE A 502 -22.28 11.25 24.63
C ILE A 502 -23.14 11.29 25.91
N GLY A 503 -22.51 11.40 27.08
CA GLY A 503 -23.15 11.40 28.40
C GLY A 503 -23.58 12.78 28.91
N ASP A 504 -24.07 13.65 28.03
CA ASP A 504 -24.48 15.03 28.37
C ASP A 504 -25.94 15.14 28.88
N GLY A 505 -26.70 14.04 28.86
CA GLY A 505 -28.10 14.01 29.26
C GLY A 505 -29.07 14.56 28.21
N LEU A 506 -28.63 14.76 26.96
CA LEU A 506 -29.47 15.18 25.84
C LEU A 506 -29.69 14.01 24.85
N PRO A 507 -30.80 14.04 24.08
CA PRO A 507 -31.02 13.06 23.02
C PRO A 507 -30.05 13.25 21.84
N HIS A 508 -29.39 12.17 21.44
CA HIS A 508 -28.53 12.10 20.24
C HIS A 508 -29.11 11.16 19.19
N THR A 509 -28.77 11.37 17.92
CA THR A 509 -29.22 10.52 16.81
C THR A 509 -28.04 9.84 16.13
N CYS A 510 -28.10 8.52 15.92
CA CYS A 510 -27.13 7.78 15.13
C CYS A 510 -27.82 7.15 13.92
N LYS A 511 -27.22 7.33 12.74
CA LYS A 511 -27.62 6.70 11.47
C LYS A 511 -26.50 5.81 10.97
N ILE A 512 -26.84 4.58 10.66
CA ILE A 512 -25.96 3.53 10.16
C ILE A 512 -26.46 3.14 8.77
N LEU A 513 -25.68 3.43 7.75
CA LEU A 513 -25.97 3.13 6.37
C LEU A 513 -25.08 1.96 5.91
N ILE A 514 -25.71 0.89 5.43
CA ILE A 514 -25.04 -0.31 4.92
C ILE A 514 -25.35 -0.44 3.43
N GLN A 515 -24.33 -0.31 2.59
CA GLN A 515 -24.46 -0.41 1.12
C GLN A 515 -23.25 -1.13 0.54
N ASN A 516 -23.45 -2.13 -0.32
CA ASN A 516 -22.35 -2.84 -1.01
C ASN A 516 -21.21 -3.30 -0.07
N ASN A 517 -21.54 -3.92 1.06
CA ASN A 517 -20.58 -4.33 2.12
C ASN A 517 -19.80 -3.17 2.77
N LYS A 518 -20.30 -1.94 2.68
CA LYS A 518 -19.73 -0.76 3.33
C LYS A 518 -20.63 -0.27 4.43
N LEU A 519 -20.03 0.19 5.52
CA LEU A 519 -20.68 0.77 6.69
C LEU A 519 -20.35 2.26 6.77
N THR A 520 -21.38 3.08 6.82
CA THR A 520 -21.32 4.52 7.05
C THR A 520 -22.07 4.82 8.35
N VAL A 521 -21.49 5.64 9.23
CA VAL A 521 -22.08 6.00 10.53
C VAL A 521 -22.11 7.53 10.63
N ILE A 522 -23.27 8.08 10.99
CA ILE A 522 -23.54 9.51 11.06
C ILE A 522 -24.16 9.80 12.42
N LEU A 523 -23.69 10.86 13.06
CA LEU A 523 -24.09 11.27 14.41
C LEU A 523 -24.71 12.68 14.37
N ASP A 524 -25.82 12.84 15.07
CA ASP A 524 -26.64 14.06 15.19
C ASP A 524 -26.97 14.72 13.84
N ASP A 525 -27.16 13.90 12.80
CA ASP A 525 -27.49 14.32 11.43
C ASP A 525 -26.50 15.34 10.82
N LYS A 526 -25.34 15.50 11.45
CA LYS A 526 -24.38 16.56 11.16
C LYS A 526 -22.97 16.02 11.03
N TYR A 527 -22.61 15.06 11.88
CA TYR A 527 -21.26 14.56 12.01
C TYR A 527 -21.12 13.23 11.28
N LEU A 528 -20.46 13.25 10.13
CA LEU A 528 -20.12 12.03 9.40
C LEU A 528 -18.96 11.33 10.14
N PHE A 529 -19.31 10.37 11.00
CA PHE A 529 -18.37 9.66 11.88
C PHE A 529 -17.53 8.62 11.11
N LEU A 530 -18.17 7.89 10.20
CA LEU A 530 -17.53 6.90 9.35
C LEU A 530 -18.17 6.93 7.96
N LYS A 531 -17.37 6.92 6.90
CA LYS A 531 -17.87 6.87 5.52
C LYS A 531 -17.33 5.64 4.80
N ASP A 532 -18.24 4.84 4.26
CA ASP A 532 -17.98 3.77 3.30
C ASP A 532 -16.95 2.72 3.76
N PHE A 533 -16.93 2.42 5.05
CA PHE A 533 -15.97 1.48 5.63
C PHE A 533 -16.30 0.05 5.22
N VAL A 534 -15.39 -0.59 4.50
CA VAL A 534 -15.62 -1.94 3.97
C VAL A 534 -15.59 -2.96 5.12
N ILE A 535 -16.69 -3.69 5.26
CA ILE A 535 -16.85 -4.75 6.24
C ILE A 535 -17.08 -6.07 5.51
N ASP A 536 -16.30 -7.09 5.83
CA ASP A 536 -16.55 -8.46 5.37
C ASP A 536 -17.67 -9.09 6.20
N PHE A 537 -18.91 -8.64 5.95
CA PHE A 537 -20.10 -9.12 6.64
C PHE A 537 -20.29 -10.62 6.49
N GLN A 538 -19.86 -11.21 5.35
CA GLN A 538 -19.95 -12.64 5.13
C GLN A 538 -19.02 -13.42 6.09
N ARG A 539 -17.79 -12.93 6.31
CA ARG A 539 -16.86 -13.53 7.27
C ARG A 539 -17.30 -13.32 8.72
N ILE A 540 -17.93 -12.19 9.02
CA ILE A 540 -18.35 -11.85 10.39
C ILE A 540 -19.65 -12.56 10.77
N LEU A 541 -20.70 -12.38 9.97
CA LEU A 541 -22.06 -12.87 10.28
C LEU A 541 -22.30 -14.28 9.75
N GLY A 542 -21.59 -14.70 8.69
CA GLY A 542 -21.90 -15.96 8.01
C GLY A 542 -23.35 -16.02 7.51
N ASN A 543 -23.88 -17.23 7.34
CA ASN A 543 -25.32 -17.50 7.19
C ASN A 543 -26.04 -16.74 6.04
N GLY A 544 -25.34 -16.49 4.93
CA GLY A 544 -25.92 -15.84 3.75
C GLY A 544 -26.23 -14.35 3.94
N GLY A 545 -25.55 -13.67 4.86
CA GLY A 545 -25.69 -12.23 5.08
C GLY A 545 -26.92 -11.82 5.90
N LYS A 546 -27.51 -12.77 6.66
CA LYS A 546 -28.60 -12.49 7.60
C LYS A 546 -28.08 -12.10 8.98
N PHE A 547 -28.75 -11.15 9.63
CA PHE A 547 -28.40 -10.68 10.96
C PHE A 547 -29.61 -10.22 11.77
N LYS A 548 -29.44 -10.14 13.09
CA LYS A 548 -30.34 -9.47 14.02
C LYS A 548 -29.70 -8.19 14.52
N ILE A 549 -30.55 -7.26 14.94
CA ILE A 549 -30.16 -6.00 15.56
C ILE A 549 -30.37 -6.11 17.06
N ALA A 550 -29.37 -5.68 17.83
CA ALA A 550 -29.47 -5.57 19.27
C ALA A 550 -28.86 -4.27 19.79
N PHE A 551 -29.31 -3.84 20.96
CA PHE A 551 -28.66 -2.81 21.75
C PHE A 551 -28.21 -3.45 23.06
N THR A 552 -26.98 -3.18 23.50
CA THR A 552 -26.43 -3.64 24.77
C THR A 552 -25.98 -2.45 25.59
N GLY A 553 -25.98 -2.56 26.91
CA GLY A 553 -25.43 -1.54 27.80
C GLY A 553 -24.97 -2.16 29.10
N ALA A 554 -23.96 -1.55 29.71
CA ALA A 554 -23.46 -2.02 30.99
C ALA A 554 -23.00 -0.88 31.90
N THR A 555 -23.00 -1.17 33.19
CA THR A 555 -22.37 -0.36 34.21
C THR A 555 -21.50 -1.25 35.10
N GLY A 556 -20.40 -0.71 35.62
CA GLY A 556 -19.55 -1.33 36.62
C GLY A 556 -19.71 -0.68 37.99
N GLY A 557 -18.59 -0.28 38.60
CA GLY A 557 -18.58 0.41 39.90
C GLY A 557 -19.13 1.83 39.87
N LEU A 558 -19.35 2.40 38.69
CA LEU A 558 -20.07 3.65 38.46
C LEU A 558 -21.42 3.36 37.80
N SER A 559 -22.31 4.34 37.75
CA SER A 559 -23.66 4.19 37.24
C SER A 559 -23.99 5.20 36.15
N GLU A 560 -24.79 4.75 35.17
CA GLU A 560 -25.30 5.58 34.08
C GLU A 560 -26.55 4.93 33.47
N GLU A 561 -27.55 5.74 33.15
CA GLU A 561 -28.74 5.33 32.44
C GLU A 561 -28.48 5.39 30.92
N HIS A 562 -28.68 4.25 30.25
CA HIS A 562 -28.60 4.15 28.79
C HIS A 562 -29.98 3.83 28.22
N THR A 563 -30.55 4.75 27.45
CA THR A 563 -31.93 4.63 26.95
C THR A 563 -32.01 4.85 25.44
N ILE A 564 -32.63 3.93 24.71
CA ILE A 564 -32.98 4.10 23.29
C ILE A 564 -34.42 4.61 23.19
N LEU A 565 -34.57 5.78 22.59
CA LEU A 565 -35.83 6.54 22.53
C LEU A 565 -36.67 6.17 21.29
N SER A 566 -36.01 5.98 20.16
CA SER A 566 -36.65 5.52 18.93
C SER A 566 -35.63 4.84 18.03
N TRP A 567 -36.09 3.97 17.14
CA TRP A 567 -35.24 3.45 16.08
C TRP A 567 -36.06 2.97 14.87
N THR A 568 -35.42 2.95 13.70
CA THR A 568 -36.02 2.62 12.41
C THR A 568 -35.03 1.89 11.51
N VAL A 569 -35.56 1.09 10.58
CA VAL A 569 -34.81 0.47 9.47
C VAL A 569 -35.49 0.87 8.18
N SER A 570 -34.74 1.34 7.20
CA SER A 570 -35.24 1.79 5.91
C SER A 570 -34.47 1.08 4.79
N TYR A 571 -35.16 0.83 3.67
CA TYR A 571 -34.58 0.19 2.48
C TYR A 571 -34.70 1.10 1.26
N LYS A 572 -33.79 0.90 0.31
CA LYS A 572 -33.78 1.64 -0.95
C LYS A 572 -34.71 1.00 -1.97
N THR A 573 -35.60 1.79 -2.57
CA THR A 573 -36.54 1.30 -3.61
C THR A 573 -35.80 0.80 -4.87
N PRO A 574 -36.12 -0.39 -5.42
CA PRO A 574 -35.53 -0.88 -6.66
C PRO A 574 -35.89 0.02 -7.86
N LYS A 575 -34.90 0.42 -8.67
CA LYS A 575 -35.15 1.08 -9.97
C LYS A 575 -35.55 0.01 -11.01
N SER A 576 -36.72 0.18 -11.62
CA SER A 576 -37.18 -0.67 -12.73
C SER A 576 -36.35 -0.39 -14.00
N ASN A 577 -35.46 -1.32 -14.37
CA ASN A 577 -34.80 -1.28 -15.67
C ASN A 577 -35.66 -1.99 -16.72
N ASN A 578 -36.32 -1.21 -17.58
CA ASN A 578 -36.87 -1.70 -18.84
C ASN A 578 -35.75 -1.77 -19.91
N GLU A 579 -35.65 -2.95 -20.51
CA GLU A 579 -35.16 -3.32 -21.85
C GLU A 579 -34.17 -2.39 -22.59
N HIS A 580 -33.05 -2.96 -23.07
CA HIS A 580 -32.89 -3.25 -24.51
C HIS A 580 -31.66 -4.12 -24.83
N SER A 581 -31.86 -4.92 -25.87
CA SER A 581 -31.09 -6.02 -26.42
C SER A 581 -29.75 -5.67 -27.08
N GLY A 582 -28.78 -6.58 -26.91
CA GLY A 582 -27.92 -7.11 -27.98
C GLY A 582 -27.14 -6.15 -28.89
N LYS A 583 -25.94 -5.75 -28.47
CA LYS A 583 -24.74 -5.55 -29.33
C LYS A 583 -23.50 -5.84 -28.47
N ARG A 584 -22.75 -6.90 -28.78
CA ARG A 584 -21.44 -7.16 -28.14
C ARG A 584 -20.44 -6.15 -28.69
N SER A 585 -20.36 -4.99 -28.06
CA SER A 585 -19.21 -4.10 -28.19
C SER A 585 -17.99 -4.77 -27.57
N LEU A 586 -16.90 -4.88 -28.33
CA LEU A 586 -15.66 -5.55 -27.92
C LEU A 586 -14.84 -4.63 -27.00
N SER A 587 -14.60 -5.09 -25.78
CA SER A 587 -13.83 -4.40 -24.72
C SER A 587 -12.35 -4.23 -25.11
N LEU A 588 -11.88 -2.99 -25.19
CA LEU A 588 -10.46 -2.62 -25.24
C LEU A 588 -9.85 -2.48 -23.84
N ASP A 589 -10.61 -2.77 -22.79
CA ASP A 589 -10.28 -2.41 -21.39
C ASP A 589 -9.90 -3.63 -20.53
N SER A 590 -9.92 -4.84 -21.13
CA SER A 590 -9.75 -6.12 -20.43
C SER A 590 -8.63 -6.98 -21.04
N TYR A 591 -7.80 -7.57 -20.18
CA TYR A 591 -6.75 -8.52 -20.59
C TYR A 591 -7.34 -9.82 -21.17
N ILE A 592 -6.62 -10.43 -22.10
CA ILE A 592 -6.99 -11.69 -22.74
C ILE A 592 -6.16 -12.82 -22.14
N LEU A 593 -6.82 -13.94 -21.84
CA LEU A 593 -6.24 -15.09 -21.17
C LEU A 593 -6.63 -16.41 -21.87
N PHE A 594 -5.90 -17.48 -21.59
CA PHE A 594 -6.06 -18.79 -22.21
C PHE A 594 -6.50 -19.82 -21.16
N GLU A 595 -7.80 -20.14 -21.13
CA GLU A 595 -8.43 -21.04 -20.13
C GLU A 595 -8.41 -22.52 -20.55
N GLN A 596 -8.38 -22.82 -21.84
CA GLN A 596 -8.51 -24.19 -22.33
C GLN A 596 -7.32 -25.06 -21.90
N GLY A 597 -7.59 -26.25 -21.35
CA GLY A 597 -6.59 -27.24 -21.00
C GLY A 597 -7.20 -28.57 -20.55
N ASN A 598 -6.68 -29.69 -21.06
CA ASN A 598 -7.11 -31.01 -20.60
C ASN A 598 -6.24 -31.46 -19.42
N VAL A 599 -6.67 -31.11 -18.20
CA VAL A 599 -5.95 -31.43 -16.95
C VAL A 599 -5.61 -32.92 -16.87
N SER A 600 -6.57 -33.80 -17.16
CA SER A 600 -6.35 -35.26 -17.14
C SER A 600 -5.30 -35.74 -18.15
N GLY A 601 -5.27 -35.12 -19.33
CA GLY A 601 -4.26 -35.41 -20.36
C GLY A 601 -2.87 -34.88 -20.01
N ILE A 602 -2.81 -33.72 -19.35
CA ILE A 602 -1.56 -33.12 -18.87
C ILE A 602 -0.96 -33.98 -17.76
N GLU A 603 -1.78 -34.42 -16.80
CA GLU A 603 -1.35 -35.34 -15.73
C GLU A 603 -0.82 -36.66 -16.29
N LYS A 604 -1.52 -37.24 -17.27
CA LYS A 604 -1.09 -38.48 -17.91
C LYS A 604 0.28 -38.32 -18.55
N LYS A 605 0.47 -37.27 -19.36
CA LYS A 605 1.77 -36.97 -19.98
C LYS A 605 2.85 -36.73 -18.93
N PHE A 606 2.55 -35.95 -17.90
CA PHE A 606 3.49 -35.68 -16.81
C PHE A 606 3.98 -36.98 -16.15
N ARG A 607 3.07 -37.92 -15.85
CA ARG A 607 3.42 -39.23 -15.28
C ARG A 607 4.21 -40.12 -16.26
N GLU A 608 3.88 -40.10 -17.55
CA GLU A 608 4.66 -40.79 -18.59
C GLU A 608 6.10 -40.28 -18.66
N PHE A 609 6.33 -38.97 -18.56
CA PHE A 609 7.68 -38.40 -18.51
C PHE A 609 8.43 -38.75 -17.23
N CYS A 610 7.77 -38.72 -16.06
CA CYS A 610 8.38 -39.17 -14.81
C CYS A 610 8.86 -40.64 -14.90
N ALA A 611 8.10 -41.50 -15.58
CA ALA A 611 8.44 -42.91 -15.75
C ALA A 611 9.63 -43.15 -16.71
N LEU A 612 9.93 -42.20 -17.60
CA LEU A 612 11.02 -42.28 -18.57
C LEU A 612 12.37 -41.78 -18.01
N GLU A 613 12.38 -40.97 -16.95
CA GLU A 613 13.61 -40.59 -16.25
C GLU A 613 14.04 -41.69 -15.26
N SER A 614 14.79 -42.68 -15.75
CA SER A 614 15.30 -43.80 -14.93
C SER A 614 16.40 -43.42 -13.91
N SER A 615 16.72 -42.14 -13.75
CA SER A 615 17.73 -41.61 -12.81
C SER A 615 17.18 -40.40 -12.05
N THR A 616 16.21 -40.61 -11.17
CA THR A 616 15.44 -39.51 -10.57
C THR A 616 16.22 -38.73 -9.52
N SER A 617 16.47 -37.45 -9.80
CA SER A 617 16.78 -36.41 -8.80
C SER A 617 15.54 -35.92 -8.04
N ILE A 618 14.34 -36.38 -8.44
CA ILE A 618 13.03 -35.95 -7.92
C ILE A 618 12.32 -37.12 -7.22
N SER A 619 11.89 -36.90 -5.98
CA SER A 619 11.17 -37.88 -5.18
C SER A 619 9.69 -38.02 -5.56
N GLU A 620 9.09 -39.18 -5.30
CA GLU A 620 7.65 -39.43 -5.45
C GLU A 620 6.78 -38.38 -4.72
N GLN A 621 7.25 -37.89 -3.57
CA GLN A 621 6.58 -36.81 -2.84
C GLN A 621 6.51 -35.50 -3.64
N GLN A 622 7.57 -35.18 -4.40
CA GLN A 622 7.60 -33.98 -5.25
C GLN A 622 6.68 -34.12 -6.47
N ILE A 623 6.59 -35.33 -7.04
CA ILE A 623 5.63 -35.66 -8.12
C ILE A 623 4.19 -35.51 -7.61
N GLN A 624 3.89 -36.08 -6.44
CA GLN A 624 2.56 -35.97 -5.84
C GLN A 624 2.20 -34.52 -5.46
N ASN A 625 3.19 -33.74 -5.02
CA ASN A 625 3.00 -32.32 -4.77
C ASN A 625 2.73 -31.53 -6.06
N LEU A 626 3.40 -31.81 -7.17
CA LEU A 626 3.10 -31.18 -8.46
C LEU A 626 1.72 -31.55 -9.00
N LEU A 627 1.27 -32.79 -8.80
CA LEU A 627 -0.10 -33.21 -9.10
C LEU A 627 -1.12 -32.55 -8.16
N ASN A 628 -0.71 -32.06 -6.99
CA ASN A 628 -1.60 -31.22 -6.21
C ASN A 628 -1.90 -29.88 -6.92
N LEU A 629 -1.09 -29.43 -7.90
CA LEU A 629 -1.43 -28.25 -8.75
C LEU A 629 -2.69 -28.48 -9.56
N SER A 630 -2.87 -29.67 -10.15
CA SER A 630 -4.05 -29.98 -10.94
C SER A 630 -5.32 -30.09 -10.10
N SER A 631 -5.17 -30.46 -8.82
CA SER A 631 -6.25 -30.42 -7.83
C SER A 631 -6.40 -29.06 -7.14
N TRP A 632 -5.60 -28.06 -7.51
CA TRP A 632 -5.58 -26.72 -6.93
C TRP A 632 -5.27 -26.69 -5.42
N LYS A 633 -4.47 -27.62 -4.91
CA LYS A 633 -4.17 -27.79 -3.47
C LYS A 633 -2.76 -27.34 -3.06
N MET A 634 -1.94 -26.83 -3.97
CA MET A 634 -0.58 -26.37 -3.62
C MET A 634 -0.59 -25.00 -2.95
N VAL A 635 0.26 -24.84 -1.93
CA VAL A 635 0.40 -23.61 -1.13
C VAL A 635 1.77 -22.94 -1.35
N ASP A 636 2.77 -23.68 -1.88
CA ASP A 636 4.15 -23.19 -2.08
C ASP A 636 4.70 -23.48 -3.50
N CYS A 637 5.27 -22.48 -4.16
CA CYS A 637 5.87 -22.56 -5.50
C CYS A 637 7.40 -22.81 -5.48
N SER A 638 8.04 -22.81 -4.31
CA SER A 638 9.49 -23.12 -4.16
C SER A 638 9.87 -24.47 -4.78
N LEU A 639 8.94 -25.42 -4.70
CA LEU A 639 9.07 -26.73 -5.33
C LEU A 639 9.05 -26.64 -6.86
N ALA A 640 8.13 -25.88 -7.46
CA ALA A 640 8.08 -25.72 -8.92
C ALA A 640 9.39 -25.11 -9.47
N ILE A 641 9.99 -24.17 -8.73
CA ILE A 641 11.28 -23.56 -9.07
C ILE A 641 12.41 -24.59 -9.03
N SER A 642 12.52 -25.36 -7.93
CA SER A 642 13.60 -26.37 -7.80
C SER A 642 13.51 -27.42 -8.92
N ILE A 643 12.29 -27.78 -9.32
CA ILE A 643 12.04 -28.72 -10.41
C ILE A 643 12.44 -28.12 -11.75
N ILE A 644 11.98 -26.91 -12.10
CA ILE A 644 12.34 -26.24 -13.37
C ILE A 644 13.85 -26.09 -13.55
N LYS A 645 14.59 -25.91 -12.45
CA LYS A 645 16.06 -25.83 -12.47
C LYS A 645 16.74 -27.18 -12.70
N GLN A 646 16.23 -28.23 -12.06
CA GLN A 646 16.88 -29.55 -12.01
C GLN A 646 16.47 -30.48 -13.15
N TRP A 647 15.30 -30.27 -13.75
CA TRP A 647 14.77 -31.13 -14.80
C TRP A 647 15.29 -30.81 -16.19
N LYS A 648 15.38 -31.87 -17.00
CA LYS A 648 15.73 -31.76 -18.41
C LYS A 648 14.69 -30.95 -19.16
N PHE A 649 15.17 -30.14 -20.09
CA PHE A 649 14.36 -29.22 -20.89
C PHE A 649 13.15 -29.92 -21.55
N ASP A 650 13.33 -31.11 -22.11
CA ASP A 650 12.29 -31.87 -22.82
C ASP A 650 11.09 -32.26 -21.94
N HIS A 651 11.23 -32.19 -20.61
CA HIS A 651 10.23 -32.63 -19.63
C HIS A 651 9.50 -31.46 -18.95
N LEU A 652 9.83 -30.21 -19.27
CA LEU A 652 9.29 -29.05 -18.56
C LEU A 652 7.91 -28.59 -19.03
N PHE A 653 7.51 -28.91 -20.27
CA PHE A 653 6.27 -28.38 -20.83
C PHE A 653 4.98 -28.80 -20.08
N PRO A 654 4.81 -30.03 -19.53
CA PRO A 654 3.63 -30.38 -18.74
C PRO A 654 3.57 -29.59 -17.44
N VAL A 655 4.73 -29.29 -16.84
CA VAL A 655 4.83 -28.46 -15.62
C VAL A 655 4.35 -27.05 -15.92
N ILE A 656 4.80 -26.46 -17.02
CA ILE A 656 4.37 -25.11 -17.44
C ILE A 656 2.86 -25.07 -17.74
N ASP A 657 2.29 -26.13 -18.34
CA ASP A 657 0.85 -26.19 -18.62
C ASP A 657 0.02 -26.26 -17.33
N LEU A 658 0.47 -27.03 -16.33
CA LEU A 658 -0.16 -27.06 -15.00
C LEU A 658 -0.08 -25.69 -14.31
N LEU A 659 1.09 -25.05 -14.36
CA LEU A 659 1.29 -23.72 -13.77
C LEU A 659 0.39 -22.67 -14.42
N ARG A 660 0.29 -22.69 -15.76
CA ARG A 660 -0.60 -21.81 -16.54
C ARG A 660 -2.04 -21.89 -16.08
N LEU A 661 -2.55 -23.10 -15.86
CA LEU A 661 -3.92 -23.30 -15.40
C LEU A 661 -4.08 -22.96 -13.91
N ALA A 662 -3.05 -23.18 -13.09
CA ALA A 662 -3.08 -22.88 -11.66
C ALA A 662 -3.17 -21.39 -11.36
N VAL A 663 -2.50 -20.56 -12.17
CA VAL A 663 -2.57 -19.09 -12.06
C VAL A 663 -4.01 -18.57 -12.23
N ILE A 664 -4.83 -19.21 -13.06
CA ILE A 664 -6.24 -18.80 -13.26
C ILE A 664 -7.13 -19.37 -12.15
N ASN A 665 -6.97 -20.66 -11.82
CA ASN A 665 -7.96 -21.39 -11.01
C ASN A 665 -7.69 -21.30 -9.50
N ASN A 666 -6.52 -20.85 -9.07
CA ASN A 666 -6.18 -20.75 -7.66
C ASN A 666 -5.48 -19.42 -7.33
N LYS A 667 -6.22 -18.55 -6.63
CA LYS A 667 -5.73 -17.25 -6.18
C LYS A 667 -4.53 -17.36 -5.24
N ALA A 668 -4.47 -18.36 -4.37
CA ALA A 668 -3.31 -18.57 -3.49
C ALA A 668 -2.07 -18.96 -4.30
N VAL A 669 -2.20 -19.81 -5.32
CA VAL A 669 -1.10 -20.15 -6.23
C VAL A 669 -0.65 -18.90 -7.01
N ALA A 670 -1.56 -18.13 -7.58
CA ALA A 670 -1.24 -16.87 -8.27
C ALA A 670 -0.56 -15.83 -7.34
N GLN A 671 -1.03 -15.72 -6.11
CA GLN A 671 -0.40 -14.88 -5.08
C GLN A 671 0.98 -15.41 -4.69
N THR A 672 1.19 -16.72 -4.58
CA THR A 672 2.50 -17.33 -4.26
C THR A 672 3.51 -17.13 -5.39
N PHE A 673 3.08 -17.23 -6.66
CA PHE A 673 3.88 -16.83 -7.83
C PHE A 673 4.39 -15.39 -7.69
N SER A 674 3.52 -14.52 -7.18
CA SER A 674 3.82 -13.12 -6.95
C SER A 674 4.57 -12.86 -5.64
N LYS A 675 4.48 -13.70 -4.60
CA LYS A 675 5.23 -13.53 -3.35
C LYS A 675 6.73 -13.76 -3.54
N LEU A 676 7.13 -14.54 -4.55
CA LEU A 676 8.53 -14.70 -4.97
C LEU A 676 9.14 -13.38 -5.51
N PHE A 677 8.31 -12.40 -5.90
CA PHE A 677 8.70 -11.01 -6.20
C PHE A 677 9.21 -10.25 -4.97
N ILE A 678 8.48 -10.37 -3.85
CA ILE A 678 8.64 -9.53 -2.66
C ILE A 678 9.87 -9.97 -1.84
N GLN A 679 10.22 -11.25 -1.94
CA GLN A 679 11.31 -11.83 -1.14
C GLN A 679 12.71 -11.62 -1.73
N ASN A 680 12.84 -10.95 -2.88
CA ASN A 680 14.14 -10.65 -3.53
C ASN A 680 15.03 -11.90 -3.68
N GLN A 681 14.44 -13.06 -3.93
CA GLN A 681 15.21 -14.28 -4.17
C GLN A 681 15.81 -14.19 -5.58
N LYS A 682 17.09 -14.59 -5.72
CA LYS A 682 17.80 -14.71 -7.02
C LYS A 682 17.11 -15.66 -8.03
N ASP A 683 16.03 -16.31 -7.60
CA ASP A 683 15.38 -17.44 -8.22
C ASP A 683 14.02 -17.02 -8.81
N HIS A 684 14.09 -16.21 -9.86
CA HIS A 684 12.90 -15.74 -10.55
C HIS A 684 12.34 -16.83 -11.46
N LEU A 685 11.18 -17.40 -11.08
CA LEU A 685 10.52 -18.48 -11.80
C LEU A 685 10.25 -18.14 -13.27
N LEU A 686 9.68 -16.97 -13.55
CA LEU A 686 9.35 -16.57 -14.92
C LEU A 686 10.61 -16.35 -15.78
N LEU A 687 11.64 -15.69 -15.22
CA LEU A 687 12.92 -15.55 -15.91
C LEU A 687 13.61 -16.90 -16.12
N SER A 688 13.54 -17.82 -15.15
CA SER A 688 14.05 -19.19 -15.31
C SER A 688 13.33 -19.95 -16.44
N ILE A 689 12.03 -19.69 -16.64
CA ILE A 689 11.26 -20.23 -17.76
C ILE A 689 11.69 -19.56 -19.08
N PHE A 690 11.93 -18.24 -19.08
CA PHE A 690 12.41 -17.47 -20.24
C PHE A 690 13.83 -17.83 -20.66
N ASP A 691 14.76 -18.05 -19.73
CA ASP A 691 16.15 -18.47 -20.00
C ASP A 691 16.22 -19.78 -20.80
N ARG A 692 15.19 -20.62 -20.68
CA ARG A 692 15.05 -21.89 -21.41
C ARG A 692 14.44 -21.72 -22.80
N LEU A 693 13.93 -20.54 -23.17
CA LEU A 693 13.40 -20.30 -24.52
C LEU A 693 14.48 -20.39 -25.59
N LYS A 694 15.71 -19.99 -25.29
CA LYS A 694 16.83 -20.14 -26.22
C LYS A 694 17.08 -21.62 -26.55
N VAL A 695 17.06 -22.48 -25.53
CA VAL A 695 17.19 -23.94 -25.71
C VAL A 695 15.98 -24.50 -26.46
N ALA A 696 14.77 -24.03 -26.16
CA ALA A 696 13.56 -24.39 -26.89
C ALA A 696 13.63 -24.03 -28.38
N ASN A 697 14.29 -22.92 -28.69
CA ASN A 697 14.55 -22.45 -30.04
C ASN A 697 15.51 -23.35 -30.79
N GLU A 698 16.68 -23.62 -30.20
CA GLU A 698 17.69 -24.50 -30.79
C GLU A 698 17.17 -25.94 -30.99
N THR A 699 16.22 -26.39 -30.18
CA THR A 699 15.63 -27.74 -30.21
C THR A 699 14.27 -27.82 -30.92
N ASN A 700 13.74 -26.73 -31.47
CA ASN A 700 12.40 -26.65 -32.11
C ASN A 700 11.23 -27.12 -31.22
N SER A 701 11.29 -26.87 -29.91
CA SER A 701 10.24 -27.26 -28.96
C SER A 701 9.08 -26.25 -28.93
N TYR A 702 8.21 -26.31 -29.93
CA TYR A 702 7.07 -25.40 -30.08
C TYR A 702 6.09 -25.41 -28.89
N SER A 703 5.88 -26.58 -28.29
CA SER A 703 4.97 -26.76 -27.15
C SER A 703 5.42 -25.96 -25.93
N TYR A 704 6.74 -25.92 -25.67
CA TYR A 704 7.30 -25.14 -24.57
C TYR A 704 7.05 -23.65 -24.77
N CYS A 705 7.41 -23.13 -25.95
CA CYS A 705 7.24 -21.71 -26.28
C CYS A 705 5.78 -21.25 -26.20
N LEU A 706 4.86 -22.05 -26.75
CA LEU A 706 3.43 -21.75 -26.71
C LEU A 706 2.90 -21.68 -25.27
N LEU A 707 3.27 -22.66 -24.43
CA LEU A 707 2.80 -22.71 -23.04
C LEU A 707 3.40 -21.60 -22.19
N THR A 708 4.65 -21.22 -22.43
CA THR A 708 5.30 -20.06 -21.78
C THR A 708 4.55 -18.77 -22.09
N LEU A 709 4.21 -18.52 -23.36
CA LEU A 709 3.45 -17.32 -23.73
C LEU A 709 2.04 -17.33 -23.15
N ARG A 710 1.37 -18.48 -23.11
CA ARG A 710 0.03 -18.58 -22.51
C ARG A 710 0.07 -18.37 -20.99
N LEU A 711 1.10 -18.90 -20.32
CA LEU A 711 1.35 -18.61 -18.90
C LEU A 711 1.52 -17.10 -18.68
N LEU A 712 2.38 -16.44 -19.47
CA LEU A 712 2.58 -14.99 -19.40
C LEU A 712 1.26 -14.23 -19.59
N ASN A 713 0.47 -14.58 -20.61
CA ASN A 713 -0.83 -13.95 -20.85
C ASN A 713 -1.81 -14.11 -19.67
N ASN A 714 -1.82 -15.28 -19.02
CA ASN A 714 -2.66 -15.53 -17.86
C ASN A 714 -2.23 -14.71 -16.63
N MET A 715 -0.93 -14.39 -16.51
CA MET A 715 -0.42 -13.57 -15.41
C MET A 715 -0.94 -12.13 -15.41
N PHE A 716 -1.42 -11.61 -16.54
CA PHE A 716 -2.02 -10.27 -16.58
C PHE A 716 -3.39 -10.17 -15.85
N THR A 717 -4.00 -11.29 -15.50
CA THR A 717 -5.37 -11.31 -14.96
C THR A 717 -5.40 -11.02 -13.46
N GLU A 718 -4.41 -11.51 -12.71
CA GLU A 718 -4.29 -11.34 -11.27
C GLU A 718 -3.44 -10.10 -10.93
N LYS A 719 -3.82 -9.37 -9.89
CA LYS A 719 -3.25 -8.05 -9.58
C LYS A 719 -1.78 -8.10 -9.21
N LEU A 720 -1.36 -9.03 -8.34
CA LEU A 720 0.04 -9.12 -7.94
C LEU A 720 0.92 -9.69 -9.08
N SER A 721 0.37 -10.59 -9.86
CA SER A 721 1.03 -11.19 -11.03
C SER A 721 1.26 -10.13 -12.12
N ARG A 722 0.33 -9.18 -12.30
CA ARG A 722 0.53 -8.00 -13.16
C ARG A 722 1.70 -7.13 -12.71
N VAL A 723 1.76 -6.80 -11.42
CA VAL A 723 2.86 -6.00 -10.86
C VAL A 723 4.21 -6.70 -11.11
N TYR A 724 4.24 -8.02 -10.99
CA TYR A 724 5.41 -8.83 -11.33
C TYR A 724 5.78 -8.69 -12.83
N VAL A 725 4.82 -8.86 -13.74
CA VAL A 725 5.05 -8.70 -15.19
C VAL A 725 5.50 -7.29 -15.54
N ASN A 726 4.94 -6.25 -14.91
CA ASN A 726 5.35 -4.86 -15.15
C ASN A 726 6.82 -4.61 -14.76
N LYS A 727 7.25 -5.07 -13.59
CA LYS A 727 8.64 -4.90 -13.15
C LYS A 727 9.67 -5.49 -14.12
N PHE A 728 9.32 -6.60 -14.78
CA PHE A 728 10.20 -7.29 -15.71
C PHE A 728 9.82 -7.05 -17.17
N SER A 729 8.99 -6.04 -17.47
CA SER A 729 8.47 -5.81 -18.81
C SER A 729 9.59 -5.58 -19.83
N GLU A 730 10.65 -4.86 -19.47
CA GLU A 730 11.85 -4.68 -20.30
C GLU A 730 12.55 -6.02 -20.59
N THR A 731 12.88 -6.80 -19.55
CA THR A 731 13.53 -8.11 -19.73
C THR A 731 12.66 -9.09 -20.51
N ILE A 732 11.35 -9.08 -20.29
CA ILE A 732 10.39 -9.89 -21.04
C ILE A 732 10.41 -9.46 -22.51
N LEU A 733 10.37 -8.16 -22.78
CA LEU A 733 10.40 -7.62 -24.13
C LEU A 733 11.71 -7.98 -24.84
N GLU A 734 12.86 -7.82 -24.17
CA GLU A 734 14.17 -8.23 -24.68
C GLU A 734 14.21 -9.72 -25.02
N GLN A 735 13.77 -10.59 -24.09
CA GLN A 735 13.72 -12.03 -24.33
C GLN A 735 12.76 -12.40 -25.46
N LEU A 736 11.60 -11.75 -25.57
CA LEU A 736 10.66 -11.99 -26.67
C LEU A 736 11.21 -11.51 -28.03
N CYS A 737 12.03 -10.46 -28.03
CA CYS A 737 12.66 -9.90 -29.23
C CYS A 737 13.90 -10.68 -29.69
N GLU A 738 14.78 -11.06 -28.78
CA GLU A 738 16.01 -11.80 -29.08
C GLU A 738 15.73 -13.23 -29.59
N ASN A 739 14.64 -13.83 -29.13
CA ASN A 739 14.21 -15.16 -29.56
C ASN A 739 13.51 -15.09 -30.93
N LYS A 740 14.31 -15.07 -32.01
CA LYS A 740 13.89 -15.08 -33.44
C LYS A 740 12.91 -16.18 -33.85
N LEU A 741 12.67 -17.19 -33.00
CA LEU A 741 11.69 -18.26 -33.21
C LEU A 741 10.27 -17.72 -33.38
N PHE A 742 9.93 -16.62 -32.69
CA PHE A 742 8.59 -16.04 -32.73
C PHE A 742 8.28 -15.31 -34.03
N SER A 743 9.29 -14.66 -34.63
CA SER A 743 9.15 -13.89 -35.87
C SER A 743 9.45 -14.70 -37.15
N ALA A 744 10.30 -15.73 -37.09
CA ALA A 744 10.81 -16.39 -38.29
C ALA A 744 10.17 -17.75 -38.62
N HIS A 745 9.61 -18.52 -37.66
CA HIS A 745 9.29 -19.95 -37.89
C HIS A 745 7.90 -20.43 -37.42
N SER A 746 6.94 -19.55 -37.14
CA SER A 746 5.57 -19.97 -36.78
C SER A 746 4.59 -19.94 -37.97
N ASN A 747 4.71 -20.90 -38.89
CA ASN A 747 3.68 -21.15 -39.93
C ASN A 747 2.32 -21.60 -39.33
N LYS A 748 2.14 -21.57 -38.01
CA LYS A 748 0.89 -21.93 -37.33
C LYS A 748 0.25 -20.68 -36.73
N ALA A 749 -0.91 -20.30 -37.26
CA ALA A 749 -1.68 -19.14 -36.80
C ALA A 749 -1.93 -19.14 -35.27
N SER A 750 -2.17 -20.31 -34.67
CA SER A 750 -2.36 -20.43 -33.22
C SER A 750 -1.20 -19.91 -32.35
N VAL A 751 0.05 -19.98 -32.82
CA VAL A 751 1.21 -19.46 -32.09
C VAL A 751 1.32 -17.95 -32.30
N ARG A 752 1.11 -17.49 -33.54
CA ARG A 752 1.10 -16.08 -33.90
C ARG A 752 0.05 -15.31 -33.10
N ASN A 753 -1.15 -15.87 -32.98
CA ASN A 753 -2.25 -15.31 -32.20
C ASN A 753 -1.87 -15.15 -30.71
N VAL A 754 -1.28 -16.17 -30.08
CA VAL A 754 -0.84 -16.08 -28.68
C VAL A 754 0.29 -15.06 -28.50
N TRP A 755 1.22 -15.01 -29.46
CA TRP A 755 2.32 -14.06 -29.44
C TRP A 755 1.81 -12.62 -29.52
N ILE A 756 1.00 -12.29 -30.53
CA ILE A 756 0.44 -10.93 -30.67
C ILE A 756 -0.50 -10.56 -29.51
N THR A 757 -1.21 -11.53 -28.92
CA THR A 757 -2.01 -11.32 -27.69
C THR A 757 -1.15 -10.87 -26.52
N THR A 758 0.11 -11.35 -26.45
CA THR A 758 1.07 -10.92 -25.43
C THR A 758 1.39 -9.43 -25.56
N PHE A 759 1.60 -8.95 -26.78
CA PHE A 759 1.83 -7.53 -27.05
C PHE A 759 0.58 -6.69 -26.79
N PHE A 760 -0.62 -7.18 -27.14
CA PHE A 760 -1.87 -6.51 -26.74
C PHE A 760 -1.98 -6.35 -25.22
N ASN A 761 -1.73 -7.41 -24.45
CA ASN A 761 -1.78 -7.36 -22.99
C ASN A 761 -0.70 -6.44 -22.40
N LEU A 762 0.51 -6.39 -23.00
CA LEU A 762 1.55 -5.42 -22.63
C LEU A 762 1.13 -3.98 -22.94
N SER A 763 0.58 -3.71 -24.13
CA SER A 763 0.02 -2.40 -24.48
C SER A 763 -1.07 -1.98 -23.48
N LEU A 764 -1.95 -2.91 -23.07
CA LEU A 764 -3.01 -2.64 -22.10
C LEU A 764 -2.46 -2.41 -20.68
N LEU A 765 -1.43 -3.15 -20.27
CA LEU A 765 -0.72 -2.91 -19.00
C LEU A 765 -0.21 -1.46 -18.94
N PHE A 766 0.32 -0.99 -20.05
CA PHE A 766 0.90 0.34 -20.17
C PHE A 766 -0.10 1.49 -20.26
N THR A 767 -1.39 1.20 -20.48
CA THR A 767 -2.46 2.21 -20.26
C THR A 767 -2.68 2.54 -18.78
N LYS A 768 -2.27 1.65 -17.87
CA LYS A 768 -2.49 1.77 -16.42
C LYS A 768 -1.21 2.12 -15.66
N GLU A 769 -0.06 1.73 -16.19
CA GLU A 769 1.27 1.91 -15.61
C GLU A 769 2.20 2.44 -16.72
N LEU A 770 2.46 3.77 -16.75
CA LEU A 770 3.12 4.44 -17.87
C LEU A 770 4.48 3.80 -18.22
N PRO A 771 4.70 3.37 -19.47
CA PRO A 771 5.96 2.77 -19.91
C PRO A 771 7.06 3.82 -20.09
N SER A 772 8.32 3.39 -20.18
CA SER A 772 9.39 4.25 -20.68
C SER A 772 9.18 4.55 -22.17
N GLU A 773 9.64 5.72 -22.62
CA GLU A 773 9.53 6.14 -24.03
C GLU A 773 10.15 5.11 -25.00
N GLU A 774 11.26 4.50 -24.59
CA GLU A 774 11.93 3.43 -25.35
C GLU A 774 11.05 2.17 -25.47
N MET A 775 10.35 1.78 -24.40
CA MET A 775 9.42 0.64 -24.46
C MET A 775 8.25 0.90 -25.40
N THR A 776 7.67 2.11 -25.37
CA THR A 776 6.59 2.51 -26.28
C THR A 776 7.04 2.45 -27.73
N LEU A 777 8.21 3.01 -28.04
CA LEU A 777 8.82 2.94 -29.38
C LEU A 777 9.02 1.50 -29.85
N ARG A 778 9.60 0.65 -28.98
CA ARG A 778 9.82 -0.77 -29.29
C ARG A 778 8.51 -1.50 -29.55
N LEU A 779 7.47 -1.27 -28.75
CA LEU A 779 6.17 -1.90 -28.95
C LEU A 779 5.51 -1.47 -30.26
N PHE A 780 5.54 -0.18 -30.59
CA PHE A 780 5.02 0.31 -31.88
C PHE A 780 5.73 -0.37 -33.05
N ASN A 781 7.07 -0.46 -33.01
CA ASN A 781 7.85 -1.13 -34.05
C ASN A 781 7.51 -2.62 -34.16
N ILE A 782 7.42 -3.34 -33.04
CA ILE A 782 7.16 -4.78 -33.04
C ILE A 782 5.77 -5.09 -33.59
N VAL A 783 4.75 -4.36 -33.15
CA VAL A 783 3.38 -4.56 -33.61
C VAL A 783 3.26 -4.20 -35.09
N TYR A 784 3.90 -3.11 -35.53
CA TYR A 784 3.96 -2.72 -36.94
C TYR A 784 4.66 -3.79 -37.79
N GLU A 785 5.87 -4.22 -37.43
CA GLU A 785 6.62 -5.24 -38.15
C GLU A 785 5.86 -6.56 -38.23
N PHE A 786 5.13 -6.94 -37.18
CA PHE A 786 4.30 -8.13 -37.19
C PHE A 786 3.18 -8.00 -38.21
N LEU A 787 2.44 -6.88 -38.20
CA LEU A 787 1.35 -6.68 -39.15
C LEU A 787 1.86 -6.57 -40.58
N GLU A 788 2.99 -5.89 -40.79
CA GLU A 788 3.66 -5.81 -42.09
C GLU A 788 4.01 -7.20 -42.63
N LYS A 789 4.62 -8.06 -41.81
CA LYS A 789 4.99 -9.43 -42.20
C LYS A 789 3.76 -10.30 -42.49
N GLU A 790 2.72 -10.23 -41.65
CA GLU A 790 1.48 -10.98 -41.88
C GLU A 790 0.77 -10.53 -43.17
N CYS A 791 0.75 -9.24 -43.46
CA CYS A 791 0.07 -8.71 -44.64
C CYS A 791 0.87 -8.88 -45.94
N THR A 792 2.19 -8.71 -45.92
CA THR A 792 3.03 -8.68 -47.14
C THR A 792 3.68 -10.02 -47.47
N LEU A 793 4.21 -10.75 -46.48
CA LEU A 793 5.07 -11.91 -46.71
C LEU A 793 4.34 -13.26 -46.62
N ARG A 794 3.14 -13.31 -46.03
CA ARG A 794 2.40 -14.56 -45.80
C ARG A 794 1.32 -14.80 -46.85
N GLU A 795 1.18 -16.07 -47.23
CA GLU A 795 0.08 -16.59 -48.05
C GLU A 795 -1.10 -17.07 -47.19
N ASP A 796 -0.84 -17.52 -45.94
CA ASP A 796 -1.81 -18.05 -44.96
C ASP A 796 -2.23 -16.99 -43.93
N ILE A 797 -2.79 -15.87 -44.38
CA ILE A 797 -3.19 -14.78 -43.49
C ILE A 797 -4.30 -15.25 -42.53
N ASP A 798 -4.12 -14.99 -41.24
CA ASP A 798 -5.14 -15.21 -40.22
C ASP A 798 -5.70 -13.86 -39.73
N GLU A 799 -6.97 -13.61 -40.03
CA GLU A 799 -7.65 -12.35 -39.68
C GLU A 799 -7.62 -12.07 -38.17
N SER A 800 -7.69 -13.10 -37.33
CA SER A 800 -7.65 -12.92 -35.88
C SER A 800 -6.32 -12.36 -35.40
N CYS A 801 -5.21 -12.68 -36.09
CA CYS A 801 -3.89 -12.12 -35.81
C CYS A 801 -3.82 -10.65 -36.19
N CYS A 802 -4.34 -10.28 -37.37
CA CYS A 802 -4.40 -8.89 -37.83
C CYS A 802 -5.27 -8.03 -36.92
N VAL A 803 -6.46 -8.51 -36.54
CA VAL A 803 -7.37 -7.82 -35.60
C VAL A 803 -6.70 -7.61 -34.24
N MET A 804 -5.97 -8.62 -33.73
CA MET A 804 -5.27 -8.49 -32.45
C MET A 804 -4.09 -7.51 -32.51
N ALA A 805 -3.32 -7.49 -33.60
CA ALA A 805 -2.27 -6.51 -33.81
C ALA A 805 -2.84 -5.08 -33.87
N LEU A 806 -3.93 -4.87 -34.60
CA LEU A 806 -4.61 -3.58 -34.68
C LEU A 806 -5.12 -3.12 -33.31
N LYS A 807 -5.69 -4.03 -32.50
CA LYS A 807 -6.08 -3.71 -31.13
C LYS A 807 -4.89 -3.27 -30.28
N ALA A 808 -3.77 -3.98 -30.35
CA ALA A 808 -2.56 -3.61 -29.61
C ALA A 808 -2.06 -2.21 -30.02
N PHE A 809 -2.10 -1.93 -31.32
CA PHE A 809 -1.70 -0.66 -31.92
C PHE A 809 -2.61 0.50 -31.52
N MET A 810 -3.94 0.30 -31.54
CA MET A 810 -4.92 1.30 -31.08
C MET A 810 -4.79 1.60 -29.58
N VAL A 811 -4.52 0.58 -28.77
CA VAL A 811 -4.27 0.77 -27.34
C VAL A 811 -3.01 1.62 -27.13
N LEU A 812 -1.94 1.39 -27.90
CA LEU A 812 -0.72 2.21 -27.84
C LEU A 812 -0.97 3.67 -28.25
N LEU A 813 -1.76 3.92 -29.30
CA LEU A 813 -2.12 5.28 -29.71
C LEU A 813 -2.92 6.04 -28.64
N LYS A 814 -3.80 5.34 -27.90
CA LYS A 814 -4.55 5.93 -26.79
C LYS A 814 -3.65 6.38 -25.63
N ILE A 815 -2.49 5.75 -25.41
CA ILE A 815 -1.55 6.11 -24.33
C ILE A 815 -1.09 7.58 -24.46
N GLY A 816 -0.88 8.09 -25.68
CA GLY A 816 -0.44 9.47 -25.89
C GLY A 816 -1.54 10.52 -26.01
N SER A 817 -2.82 10.13 -25.90
CA SER A 817 -3.95 11.06 -25.99
C SER A 817 -4.22 11.84 -24.69
N THR A 818 -3.58 11.46 -23.58
CA THR A 818 -3.66 12.14 -22.29
C THR A 818 -2.46 13.07 -22.09
N ASP A 819 -2.57 14.32 -22.54
CA ASP A 819 -1.71 15.48 -22.22
C ASP A 819 -0.18 15.40 -22.45
N SER A 820 0.34 14.50 -23.31
CA SER A 820 1.76 14.50 -23.73
C SER A 820 1.98 14.43 -25.25
N LEU A 821 1.39 15.36 -25.99
CA LEU A 821 1.68 15.61 -27.42
C LEU A 821 3.14 16.10 -27.71
N LYS A 822 4.10 15.84 -26.82
CA LYS A 822 5.51 16.30 -26.92
C LYS A 822 6.55 15.17 -26.88
N GLU A 823 6.16 13.90 -26.88
CA GLU A 823 7.11 12.75 -26.83
C GLU A 823 7.39 12.20 -28.24
N GLU A 824 8.68 11.93 -28.54
CA GLU A 824 9.13 11.43 -29.85
C GLU A 824 8.46 10.08 -30.20
N SER A 825 8.12 9.30 -29.19
CA SER A 825 7.40 8.02 -29.32
C SER A 825 6.02 8.13 -29.97
N MET A 826 5.28 9.23 -29.74
CA MET A 826 3.95 9.43 -30.32
C MET A 826 4.02 9.89 -31.77
N LEU A 827 4.98 10.76 -32.09
CA LEU A 827 5.26 11.12 -33.49
C LEU A 827 5.67 9.88 -34.30
N HIS A 828 6.49 9.00 -33.70
CA HIS A 828 6.86 7.73 -34.30
C HIS A 828 5.66 6.79 -34.47
N GLY A 829 4.81 6.66 -33.45
CA GLY A 829 3.56 5.89 -33.53
C GLY A 829 2.62 6.39 -34.61
N LEU A 830 2.42 7.72 -34.73
CA LEU A 830 1.60 8.34 -35.78
C LEU A 830 2.20 8.10 -37.18
N ALA A 831 3.52 8.23 -37.34
CA ALA A 831 4.19 7.95 -38.61
C ALA A 831 4.00 6.48 -39.04
N LEU A 832 4.15 5.54 -38.10
CA LEU A 832 3.86 4.13 -38.36
C LEU A 832 2.38 3.88 -38.65
N SER A 833 1.47 4.63 -38.04
CA SER A 833 0.03 4.54 -38.30
C SER A 833 -0.33 4.92 -39.73
N MET A 834 0.30 5.96 -40.27
CA MET A 834 0.12 6.36 -41.67
C MET A 834 0.63 5.28 -42.63
N ASN A 835 1.81 4.72 -42.36
CA ASN A 835 2.36 3.60 -43.12
C ASN A 835 1.43 2.37 -43.05
N LEU A 836 0.86 2.11 -41.86
CA LEU A 836 -0.07 1.01 -41.62
C LEU A 836 -1.37 1.18 -42.41
N ALA A 837 -1.95 2.38 -42.39
CA ALA A 837 -3.16 2.69 -43.13
C ALA A 837 -2.95 2.51 -44.64
N GLN A 838 -1.80 2.96 -45.16
CA GLN A 838 -1.44 2.75 -46.56
C GLN A 838 -1.27 1.26 -46.90
N LEU A 839 -0.55 0.52 -46.06
CA LEU A 839 -0.33 -0.92 -46.21
C LEU A 839 -1.65 -1.69 -46.22
N LEU A 840 -2.51 -1.43 -45.23
CA LEU A 840 -3.78 -2.12 -45.08
C LEU A 840 -4.73 -1.76 -46.23
N THR A 841 -4.79 -0.51 -46.68
CA THR A 841 -5.60 -0.11 -47.83
C THR A 841 -5.19 -0.84 -49.11
N GLN A 842 -3.89 -0.99 -49.36
CA GLN A 842 -3.37 -1.73 -50.51
C GLN A 842 -3.67 -3.23 -50.44
N GLN A 843 -3.60 -3.82 -49.25
CA GLN A 843 -3.87 -5.25 -49.02
C GLN A 843 -5.37 -5.56 -48.96
N LEU A 844 -6.22 -4.62 -48.50
CA LEU A 844 -7.68 -4.75 -48.55
C LEU A 844 -8.17 -4.90 -50.00
N ALA A 845 -7.58 -4.14 -50.92
CA ALA A 845 -7.92 -4.19 -52.35
C ALA A 845 -7.48 -5.50 -53.04
N THR A 846 -6.52 -6.24 -52.48
CA THR A 846 -5.88 -7.39 -53.15
C THR A 846 -6.12 -8.73 -52.44
N LYS A 847 -6.08 -8.77 -51.11
CA LYS A 847 -6.19 -9.99 -50.28
C LYS A 847 -7.45 -10.09 -49.43
N PHE A 848 -8.15 -8.99 -49.12
CA PHE A 848 -9.35 -8.97 -48.25
C PHE A 848 -10.61 -8.39 -48.94
N SER A 849 -10.79 -8.71 -50.23
CA SER A 849 -11.85 -8.15 -51.05
C SER A 849 -13.28 -8.60 -50.67
N ASP A 850 -13.43 -9.67 -49.90
CA ASP A 850 -14.72 -10.13 -49.39
C ASP A 850 -15.14 -9.36 -48.13
N THR A 851 -16.06 -8.42 -48.29
CA THR A 851 -16.55 -7.54 -47.23
C THR A 851 -17.40 -8.24 -46.18
N GLN A 852 -18.03 -9.38 -46.50
CA GLN A 852 -18.87 -10.10 -45.54
C GLN A 852 -18.02 -10.94 -44.59
N THR A 853 -16.97 -11.56 -45.12
CA THR A 853 -16.05 -12.41 -44.35
C THR A 853 -15.11 -11.58 -43.48
N HIS A 854 -14.70 -10.39 -43.95
CA HIS A 854 -13.74 -9.51 -43.27
C HIS A 854 -14.35 -8.25 -42.64
N ALA A 855 -15.67 -8.25 -42.37
CA ALA A 855 -16.38 -7.08 -41.88
C ALA A 855 -15.76 -6.48 -40.61
N GLN A 856 -15.21 -7.32 -39.72
CA GLN A 856 -14.56 -6.86 -38.49
C GLN A 856 -13.24 -6.13 -38.79
N LEU A 857 -12.40 -6.69 -39.65
CA LEU A 857 -11.14 -6.06 -40.04
C LEU A 857 -11.37 -4.70 -40.72
N HIS A 858 -12.36 -4.62 -41.62
CA HIS A 858 -12.75 -3.36 -42.27
C HIS A 858 -13.23 -2.30 -41.28
N ASP A 859 -14.07 -2.68 -40.31
CA ASP A 859 -14.54 -1.78 -39.25
C ASP A 859 -13.39 -1.23 -38.39
N PHE A 860 -12.41 -2.09 -38.06
CA PHE A 860 -11.21 -1.69 -37.32
C PHE A 860 -10.32 -0.72 -38.11
N ILE A 861 -10.12 -0.97 -39.40
CA ILE A 861 -9.33 -0.09 -40.27
C ILE A 861 -10.01 1.27 -40.40
N HIS A 862 -11.33 1.30 -40.60
CA HIS A 862 -12.11 2.54 -40.63
C HIS A 862 -12.01 3.30 -39.31
N THR A 863 -12.11 2.62 -38.17
CA THR A 863 -11.97 3.24 -36.85
C THR A 863 -10.56 3.81 -36.64
N LEU A 864 -9.52 3.11 -37.09
CA LEU A 864 -8.15 3.60 -37.03
C LEU A 864 -7.97 4.85 -37.91
N MET A 865 -8.50 4.86 -39.13
CA MET A 865 -8.43 6.03 -40.02
C MET A 865 -9.16 7.24 -39.43
N GLN A 866 -10.37 7.05 -38.87
CA GLN A 866 -11.11 8.11 -38.17
C GLN A 866 -10.41 8.64 -36.92
N HIS A 867 -9.53 7.85 -36.30
CA HIS A 867 -8.75 8.27 -35.14
C HIS A 867 -7.47 9.03 -35.54
N LEU A 868 -7.00 8.83 -36.78
CA LEU A 868 -5.82 9.52 -37.33
C LEU A 868 -6.17 10.85 -38.01
N GLU A 869 -7.35 10.94 -38.61
CA GLU A 869 -7.97 12.20 -39.05
C GLU A 869 -8.35 13.10 -37.87
#